data_AF-A0A410RW60-F1
#
_entry.id   AF-A0A410RW60-F1
#
_cell.length_a   1.000
_cell.length_b   1.000
_cell.length_c   1.000
_cell.angle_alpha   90.00
_cell.angle_beta   90.00
_cell.angle_gamma   90.00
#
_symmetry.space_group_name_H-M   'P 1'
#
loop_
_entity.id
_entity.type
_entity.pdbx_description
1 polymer ?
#
loop_
_entity_poly.entity_id
_entity_poly.type
_entity_poly.pdbx_seq_one_letter_code
_entity_poly.pdbx_strand_id
1 'polypeptide(L)'
;MSPADREPSSSARTAPHDAFAEVLGFDVPRSHRARWGPVITAAKRWGTRGLSPLQWWVLERQLRFDLRLRALIRQPERTLPELAREELSRLADPRPVGAVGRWLPSVPGLEAQRAWNLAVVALLSGAGWPLRTEGAAEALDALEARCDVLSQEAGAVGLPLWRELWRRQVAFNHATVHLLRHMLGAARPAVLFPAPETYTREALAREAREVRDATAALARLERQPRISLITPAWETPVDVLRACIASVRAQVYPHWELCIVDDGSRSASVADALREAAAGDARIRFARLESNQGIARATNAALALATGEYVGFLDHDDLLAPHALAEVALRLDEAPDADVVYSDEDKVDARGLRFAPYLKPALSPELLRAVNYVCHFLVVRASLLREVGGIRPGFEGAQDHDLLLRLMERTRRFEHIPRVLYHWRTLPGSTATDASAKPAASEAGRRAVAEHLARMGEGGSAETVAPGLYRIRHPLVGRPRVSVLLPEAPTGAELAALLAFTDDLDVEVRVPVSSPGASSTGSAIHVQVDAAATPGAVANQLLREARGDLILVLEAGTLPAGPGWLRELASQALRPGVGVVGARIVSPSGQVLEAGLRFDAEGRVLRPFAGLFDPTLGAFGGSHWPRDVRAVSSACAMIRREVLESLGGWDAAFTSDEARGVELCLRASEAGLRVLYAPHARLVRTRSREGALAVSHDATRLREAWVRAGRTDASGHPRLDFVQTP
;
A
#
# COMPACT_ATOMS: atom_id res chain seq x y z
N MET A 1 26.00 66.99 48.13
CA MET A 1 26.73 65.91 48.80
C MET A 1 26.71 64.68 47.90
N SER A 2 27.88 64.30 47.37
CA SER A 2 28.23 62.88 47.14
C SER A 2 28.41 62.20 48.51
N PRO A 3 28.67 60.88 48.70
CA PRO A 3 28.85 59.74 47.78
C PRO A 3 28.11 58.45 48.24
N ALA A 4 28.29 57.35 47.50
CA ALA A 4 28.06 55.94 47.91
C ALA A 4 26.56 55.54 48.02
N ASP A 5 26.02 54.50 47.37
CA ASP A 5 26.57 53.24 46.91
C ASP A 5 25.75 52.67 45.75
N ARG A 6 26.42 51.87 44.92
CA ARG A 6 25.83 51.07 43.83
C ARG A 6 25.03 49.90 44.40
N GLU A 7 23.89 49.57 43.78
CA GLU A 7 23.29 48.23 43.85
C GLU A 7 23.30 47.54 42.47
N PRO A 8 23.61 46.24 42.40
CA PRO A 8 23.27 45.37 41.27
C PRO A 8 22.22 44.29 41.64
N SER A 9 21.43 43.85 40.64
CA SER A 9 21.07 42.43 40.32
C SER A 9 19.59 42.07 40.01
N SER A 10 19.47 41.28 38.94
CA SER A 10 18.52 40.22 38.51
C SER A 10 17.05 40.08 38.97
N SER A 11 16.21 39.91 37.93
CA SER A 11 15.14 38.91 37.72
C SER A 11 13.87 38.91 38.60
N ALA A 12 12.68 39.01 37.95
CA ALA A 12 11.56 38.06 38.09
C ALA A 12 10.28 38.45 37.30
N ARG A 13 9.81 37.50 36.48
CA ARG A 13 8.43 37.02 36.31
C ARG A 13 7.34 37.92 35.68
N THR A 14 7.00 37.58 34.44
CA THR A 14 5.61 37.42 33.97
C THR A 14 5.55 36.23 32.98
N ALA A 15 4.49 35.43 33.05
CA ALA A 15 4.41 34.04 32.57
C ALA A 15 4.17 33.88 31.05
N PRO A 16 4.70 32.82 30.40
CA PRO A 16 4.40 32.51 29.00
C PRO A 16 3.31 31.43 28.91
N HIS A 17 2.04 31.82 29.09
CA HIS A 17 0.91 30.89 28.93
C HIS A 17 0.12 31.04 27.62
N ASP A 18 0.54 31.94 26.70
CA ASP A 18 -0.17 32.19 25.43
C ASP A 18 0.55 31.76 24.14
N ALA A 19 1.72 31.12 24.22
CA ALA A 19 2.44 30.63 23.03
C ALA A 19 1.94 29.26 22.49
N PHE A 20 0.86 28.70 23.07
CA PHE A 20 0.34 27.36 22.73
C PHE A 20 -0.93 27.40 21.86
N ALA A 21 -1.47 28.59 21.58
CA ALA A 21 -2.68 28.78 20.78
C ALA A 21 -2.41 29.08 19.28
N GLU A 22 -1.21 29.52 18.92
CA GLU A 22 -0.89 29.93 17.53
C GLU A 22 -0.42 28.78 16.62
N VAL A 23 0.12 27.69 17.16
CA VAL A 23 0.71 26.61 16.34
C VAL A 23 -0.29 25.51 15.96
N LEU A 24 -1.54 25.59 16.40
CA LEU A 24 -2.58 24.61 16.07
C LEU A 24 -3.73 25.16 15.22
N GLY A 25 -3.63 26.39 14.69
CA GLY A 25 -4.55 26.98 13.72
C GLY A 25 -5.87 26.25 13.49
N PHE A 26 -6.79 26.35 14.45
CA PHE A 26 -8.20 26.32 14.12
C PHE A 26 -8.78 27.63 14.60
N ASP A 27 -8.96 28.57 13.66
CA ASP A 27 -9.96 29.60 13.84
C ASP A 27 -11.32 28.99 13.46
N VAL A 28 -12.05 28.52 14.47
CA VAL A 28 -13.36 27.89 14.27
C VAL A 28 -14.40 29.00 14.12
N PRO A 29 -15.18 29.05 13.01
CA PRO A 29 -16.30 29.98 12.87
C PRO A 29 -17.21 29.90 14.09
N ARG A 30 -17.76 31.03 14.56
CA ARG A 30 -18.60 31.06 15.78
C ARG A 30 -19.73 30.03 15.76
N SER A 31 -20.23 29.65 14.58
CA SER A 31 -21.24 28.60 14.38
C SER A 31 -20.77 27.17 14.70
N HIS A 32 -19.46 26.88 14.69
CA HIS A 32 -18.90 25.54 14.92
C HIS A 32 -18.28 25.36 16.32
N ARG A 33 -18.10 26.44 17.11
CA ARG A 33 -17.63 26.37 18.51
C ARG A 33 -18.58 25.58 19.42
N ALA A 34 -19.88 25.56 19.10
CA ALA A 34 -20.87 24.79 19.85
C ALA A 34 -20.82 23.27 19.56
N ARG A 35 -20.28 22.84 18.41
CA ARG A 35 -20.35 21.43 17.93
C ARG A 35 -19.15 20.57 18.36
N TRP A 36 -17.96 21.16 18.50
CA TRP A 36 -16.72 20.42 18.83
C TRP A 36 -16.03 20.86 20.13
N GLY A 37 -16.62 21.83 20.85
CA GLY A 37 -16.15 22.29 22.16
C GLY A 37 -15.93 21.18 23.20
N PRO A 38 -16.80 20.16 23.30
CA PRO A 38 -16.62 19.04 24.25
C PRO A 38 -15.44 18.11 23.92
N VAL A 39 -15.15 17.87 22.63
CA VAL A 39 -14.09 16.94 22.17
C VAL A 39 -12.70 17.56 22.32
N ILE A 40 -12.56 18.85 21.99
CA ILE A 40 -11.32 19.61 22.21
C ILE A 40 -11.06 19.78 23.72
N THR A 41 -12.12 19.84 24.53
CA THR A 41 -12.01 19.83 26.00
C THR A 41 -11.58 18.47 26.55
N ALA A 42 -11.98 17.35 25.91
CA ALA A 42 -11.56 15.99 26.27
C ALA A 42 -10.07 15.72 25.95
N ALA A 43 -9.57 16.16 24.79
CA ALA A 43 -8.14 16.07 24.45
C ALA A 43 -7.25 16.94 25.36
N LYS A 44 -7.69 18.16 25.71
CA LYS A 44 -7.06 18.98 26.76
C LYS A 44 -7.06 18.30 28.14
N ARG A 45 -8.02 17.42 28.42
CA ARG A 45 -8.16 16.66 29.69
C ARG A 45 -7.29 15.39 29.77
N TRP A 46 -6.76 14.87 28.66
CA TRP A 46 -6.05 13.59 28.63
C TRP A 46 -4.52 13.66 28.60
N GLY A 47 -3.91 14.81 28.27
CA GLY A 47 -2.44 14.97 28.28
C GLY A 47 -1.88 15.66 29.51
N THR A 48 -2.51 16.75 29.96
CA THR A 48 -1.92 17.67 30.95
C THR A 48 -2.87 18.18 32.04
N ARG A 49 -4.20 18.11 31.85
CA ARG A 49 -5.16 18.43 32.92
C ARG A 49 -5.39 17.23 33.84
N GLY A 50 -5.43 17.48 35.14
CA GLY A 50 -5.68 16.47 36.17
C GLY A 50 -4.40 15.85 36.77
N LEU A 51 -3.22 16.21 36.27
CA LEU A 51 -1.98 15.90 36.96
C LEU A 51 -1.88 16.81 38.19
N SER A 52 -1.75 16.21 39.38
CA SER A 52 -1.46 16.97 40.59
C SER A 52 -0.08 17.63 40.47
N PRO A 53 0.18 18.73 41.20
CA PRO A 53 1.50 19.35 41.26
C PRO A 53 2.62 18.33 41.56
N LEU A 54 2.31 17.31 42.37
CA LEU A 54 3.20 16.21 42.69
C LEU A 54 3.52 15.35 41.45
N GLN A 55 2.55 15.02 40.60
CA GLN A 55 2.79 14.24 39.38
C GLN A 55 3.62 15.01 38.35
N TRP A 56 3.35 16.31 38.18
CA TRP A 56 4.13 17.16 37.28
C TRP A 56 5.57 17.28 37.76
N TRP A 57 5.75 17.47 39.06
CA TRP A 57 7.05 17.52 39.71
C TRP A 57 7.82 16.19 39.60
N VAL A 58 7.16 15.04 39.77
CA VAL A 58 7.75 13.71 39.60
C VAL A 58 8.23 13.44 38.17
N LEU A 59 7.48 13.90 37.16
CA LEU A 59 7.77 13.65 35.74
C LEU A 59 8.48 14.77 35.02
N GLU A 60 8.92 15.82 35.71
CA GLU A 60 9.44 17.03 35.06
C GLU A 60 10.54 16.72 34.03
N ARG A 61 11.44 15.79 34.35
CA ARG A 61 12.50 15.36 33.42
C ARG A 61 11.97 14.53 32.26
N GLN A 62 11.09 13.56 32.52
CA GLN A 62 10.48 12.75 31.46
C GLN A 62 9.67 13.61 30.50
N LEU A 63 8.91 14.59 31.00
CA LEU A 63 8.14 15.51 30.16
C LEU A 63 9.06 16.37 29.28
N ARG A 64 10.20 16.84 29.81
CA ARG A 64 11.21 17.55 29.01
C ARG A 64 11.84 16.63 27.95
N PHE A 65 12.10 15.36 28.29
CA PHE A 65 12.57 14.35 27.34
C PHE A 65 11.55 14.16 26.21
N ASP A 66 10.28 13.91 26.54
CA ASP A 66 9.20 13.70 25.57
C ASP A 66 8.99 14.91 24.65
N LEU A 67 9.00 16.12 25.22
CA LEU A 67 8.89 17.36 24.45
C LEU A 67 10.07 17.54 23.49
N ARG A 68 11.30 17.23 23.94
CA ARG A 68 12.49 17.35 23.11
C ARG A 68 12.51 16.29 22.02
N LEU A 69 12.21 15.04 22.35
CA LEU A 69 12.08 13.93 21.43
C LEU A 69 11.02 14.23 20.35
N ARG A 70 9.85 14.73 20.76
CA ARG A 70 8.79 15.17 19.84
C ARG A 70 9.25 16.30 18.92
N ALA A 71 9.99 17.29 19.45
CA ALA A 71 10.51 18.38 18.64
C ALA A 71 11.52 17.89 17.59
N LEU A 72 12.40 16.95 17.98
CA LEU A 72 13.39 16.33 17.09
C LEU A 72 12.72 15.49 15.99
N ILE A 73 11.73 14.68 16.34
CA ILE A 73 10.97 13.88 15.37
C ILE A 73 10.18 14.76 14.39
N ARG A 74 9.75 15.96 14.82
CA ARG A 74 9.00 16.92 13.98
C ARG A 74 9.85 17.77 13.04
N GLN A 75 11.16 17.85 13.29
CA GLN A 75 12.12 18.58 12.46
C GLN A 75 13.30 17.66 12.13
N PRO A 76 13.07 16.54 11.42
CA PRO A 76 14.10 15.55 11.11
C PRO A 76 15.31 16.15 10.36
N GLU A 77 15.12 17.29 9.71
CA GLU A 77 16.12 18.09 8.99
C GLU A 77 17.04 18.94 9.90
N ARG A 78 16.68 19.17 11.18
CA ARG A 78 17.46 20.00 12.13
C ARG A 78 18.21 19.20 13.19
N THR A 79 18.31 17.88 13.04
CA THR A 79 19.08 17.04 13.95
C THR A 79 20.57 17.31 13.77
N LEU A 80 21.12 18.28 14.50
CA LEU A 80 22.55 18.35 14.82
C LEU A 80 22.86 17.12 15.69
N PRO A 81 23.49 16.06 15.16
CA PRO A 81 23.49 14.73 15.78
C PRO A 81 24.13 14.72 17.18
N GLU A 82 25.06 15.63 17.44
CA GLU A 82 25.78 15.70 18.72
C GLU A 82 25.02 16.49 19.79
N LEU A 83 24.49 17.67 19.46
CA LEU A 83 23.81 18.52 20.44
C LEU A 83 22.46 17.92 20.89
N ALA A 84 21.70 17.35 19.95
CA ALA A 84 20.43 16.68 20.23
C ALA A 84 20.63 15.39 21.04
N ARG A 85 21.70 14.61 20.72
CA ARG A 85 22.10 13.43 21.49
C ARG A 85 22.52 13.81 22.90
N GLU A 86 23.33 14.85 23.05
CA GLU A 86 23.83 15.27 24.36
C GLU A 86 22.67 15.74 25.27
N GLU A 87 21.74 16.51 24.72
CA GLU A 87 20.55 16.96 25.44
C GLU A 87 19.60 15.81 25.81
N LEU A 88 19.27 14.91 24.88
CA LEU A 88 18.41 13.76 25.19
C LEU A 88 19.09 12.77 26.13
N SER A 89 20.40 12.52 25.98
CA SER A 89 21.17 11.64 26.87
C SER A 89 21.18 12.16 28.31
N ARG A 90 21.31 13.49 28.49
CA ARG A 90 21.21 14.12 29.80
C ARG A 90 19.82 13.94 30.42
N LEU A 91 18.75 13.85 29.61
CA LEU A 91 17.37 13.69 30.05
C LEU A 91 16.87 12.23 30.07
N ALA A 92 17.68 11.27 29.59
CA ALA A 92 17.25 9.88 29.45
C ALA A 92 16.94 9.19 30.79
N ASP A 93 17.52 9.67 31.89
CA ASP A 93 17.11 9.29 33.23
C ASP A 93 15.87 10.09 33.67
N PRO A 94 14.70 9.44 33.82
CA PRO A 94 13.45 10.11 34.19
C PRO A 94 13.42 10.60 35.65
N ARG A 95 14.37 10.17 36.50
CA ARG A 95 14.34 10.43 37.95
C ARG A 95 14.65 11.89 38.29
N PRO A 96 13.89 12.53 39.20
CA PRO A 96 14.18 13.90 39.65
C PRO A 96 15.55 14.02 40.35
N VAL A 97 16.19 15.19 40.25
CA VAL A 97 17.55 15.45 40.76
C VAL A 97 17.49 16.20 42.11
N GLY A 98 18.43 15.93 43.02
CA GLY A 98 18.59 16.63 44.31
C GLY A 98 18.23 15.78 45.54
N ALA A 99 18.16 16.40 46.73
CA ALA A 99 17.86 15.72 48.00
C ALA A 99 16.54 14.91 48.01
N VAL A 100 15.63 15.26 47.09
CA VAL A 100 14.29 14.69 46.95
C VAL A 100 14.25 13.45 46.05
N GLY A 101 15.30 13.17 45.25
CA GLY A 101 15.43 11.95 44.44
C GLY A 101 15.77 10.69 45.25
N ARG A 102 16.09 10.84 46.54
CA ARG A 102 16.49 9.73 47.43
C ARG A 102 15.33 8.79 47.81
N TRP A 103 14.07 9.23 47.64
CA TRP A 103 12.87 8.49 48.07
C TRP A 103 12.07 7.85 46.93
N LEU A 104 12.40 8.15 45.67
CA LEU A 104 11.73 7.64 44.46
C LEU A 104 12.29 6.35 43.79
N PRO A 105 13.49 5.79 44.11
CA PRO A 105 14.01 4.60 43.41
C PRO A 105 13.12 3.36 43.50
N SER A 106 12.15 3.34 44.42
CA SER A 106 11.23 2.23 44.69
C SER A 106 9.95 2.26 43.84
N VAL A 107 9.76 3.24 42.95
CA VAL A 107 8.58 3.30 42.07
C VAL A 107 8.74 2.31 40.91
N PRO A 108 7.88 1.27 40.80
CA PRO A 108 7.94 0.32 39.68
C PRO A 108 7.75 1.03 38.33
N GLY A 109 8.48 0.60 37.30
CA GLY A 109 8.44 1.17 35.95
C GLY A 109 9.48 2.25 35.62
N LEU A 110 10.12 2.90 36.60
CA LEU A 110 11.12 3.96 36.31
C LEU A 110 12.38 3.42 35.61
N GLU A 111 12.87 2.25 36.01
CA GLU A 111 14.04 1.63 35.36
C GLU A 111 13.69 1.14 33.95
N ALA A 112 12.48 0.57 33.77
CA ALA A 112 11.97 0.18 32.46
C ALA A 112 11.81 1.40 31.52
N GLN A 113 11.29 2.54 32.02
CA GLN A 113 11.19 3.78 31.24
C GLN A 113 12.57 4.35 30.89
N ARG A 114 13.52 4.33 31.84
CA ARG A 114 14.90 4.74 31.59
C ARG A 114 15.55 3.89 30.49
N ALA A 115 15.36 2.58 30.55
CA ALA A 115 15.85 1.66 29.53
C ALA A 115 15.23 1.97 28.15
N TRP A 116 13.94 2.31 28.10
CA TRP A 116 13.28 2.76 26.87
C TRP A 116 13.87 4.08 26.34
N ASN A 117 14.01 5.11 27.19
CA ASN A 117 14.61 6.40 26.79
C ASN A 117 16.03 6.23 26.22
N LEU A 118 16.86 5.44 26.89
CA LEU A 118 18.24 5.16 26.44
C LEU A 118 18.25 4.41 25.10
N ALA A 119 17.35 3.45 24.90
CA ALA A 119 17.22 2.74 23.64
C ALA A 119 16.78 3.66 22.49
N VAL A 120 15.86 4.60 22.72
CA VAL A 120 15.48 5.62 21.73
C VAL A 120 16.65 6.55 21.41
N VAL A 121 17.38 7.02 22.42
CA VAL A 121 18.57 7.86 22.20
C VAL A 121 19.62 7.11 21.39
N ALA A 122 19.87 5.83 21.70
CA ALA A 122 20.80 4.99 20.95
C ALA A 122 20.37 4.82 19.50
N LEU A 123 19.08 4.53 19.25
CA LEU A 123 18.51 4.44 17.91
C LEU A 123 18.74 5.74 17.13
N LEU A 124 18.39 6.89 17.71
CA LEU A 124 18.54 8.21 17.07
C LEU A 124 20.00 8.66 16.90
N SER A 125 20.95 8.03 17.62
CA SER A 125 22.38 8.38 17.62
C SER A 125 23.25 7.45 16.77
N GLY A 126 22.66 6.51 16.04
CA GLY A 126 23.38 5.59 15.15
C GLY A 126 24.12 6.30 14.03
N ALA A 127 25.24 5.73 13.58
CA ALA A 127 26.03 6.28 12.48
C ALA A 127 25.22 6.26 11.17
N GLY A 128 24.79 7.43 10.70
CA GLY A 128 24.07 7.58 9.42
C GLY A 128 22.62 8.03 9.54
N TRP A 129 22.34 9.06 10.35
CA TRP A 129 21.06 9.79 10.30
C TRP A 129 20.96 10.63 9.01
N PRO A 130 19.82 10.64 8.29
CA PRO A 130 18.60 9.88 8.58
C PRO A 130 18.84 8.37 8.44
N LEU A 131 18.49 7.64 9.50
CA LEU A 131 18.83 6.23 9.72
C LEU A 131 18.55 5.43 8.44
N ARG A 132 19.59 4.78 7.92
CA ARG A 132 19.43 3.77 6.87
C ARG A 132 18.62 2.59 7.44
N THR A 133 17.78 2.00 6.61
CA THR A 133 16.79 0.96 6.94
C THR A 133 17.35 -0.33 7.55
N GLU A 134 18.65 -0.61 7.37
CA GLU A 134 19.28 -1.86 7.80
C GLU A 134 19.39 -1.95 9.33
N GLY A 135 18.77 -2.99 9.93
CA GLY A 135 18.79 -3.24 11.38
C GLY A 135 17.82 -2.39 12.21
N ALA A 136 17.13 -1.41 11.63
CA ALA A 136 16.16 -0.57 12.35
C ALA A 136 14.94 -1.37 12.85
N ALA A 137 14.50 -2.39 12.10
CA ALA A 137 13.33 -3.19 12.45
C ALA A 137 13.52 -3.94 13.78
N GLU A 138 14.67 -4.57 14.00
CA GLU A 138 14.98 -5.28 15.25
C GLU A 138 15.08 -4.32 16.43
N ALA A 139 15.73 -3.16 16.23
CA ALA A 139 15.83 -2.14 17.28
C ALA A 139 14.44 -1.58 17.67
N LEU A 140 13.54 -1.41 16.70
CA LEU A 140 12.17 -0.97 16.93
C LEU A 140 11.30 -2.06 17.56
N ASP A 141 11.47 -3.33 17.18
CA ASP A 141 10.85 -4.49 17.85
C ASP A 141 11.28 -4.55 19.31
N ALA A 142 12.56 -4.33 19.57
CA ALA A 142 13.09 -4.29 20.93
C ALA A 142 12.58 -3.07 21.72
N LEU A 143 12.33 -1.92 21.08
CA LEU A 143 11.70 -0.76 21.71
C LEU A 143 10.22 -0.98 22.03
N GLU A 144 9.49 -1.65 21.13
CA GLU A 144 8.08 -2.01 21.34
C GLU A 144 7.94 -3.01 22.49
N ALA A 145 8.77 -4.06 22.52
CA ALA A 145 8.80 -5.01 23.63
C ALA A 145 9.08 -4.34 24.99
N ARG A 146 9.91 -3.28 25.02
CA ARG A 146 10.13 -2.48 26.23
C ARG A 146 8.89 -1.68 26.66
N CYS A 147 8.01 -1.31 25.73
CA CYS A 147 6.71 -0.70 26.06
C CYS A 147 5.79 -1.73 26.73
N ASP A 148 5.79 -2.98 26.27
CA ASP A 148 4.99 -4.06 26.86
C ASP A 148 5.45 -4.41 28.28
N VAL A 149 6.77 -4.49 28.50
CA VAL A 149 7.35 -4.69 29.84
C VAL A 149 6.94 -3.57 30.78
N LEU A 150 7.06 -2.31 30.35
CA LEU A 150 6.62 -1.16 31.13
C LEU A 150 5.12 -1.21 31.45
N SER A 151 4.29 -1.67 30.50
CA SER A 151 2.84 -1.84 30.68
C SER A 151 2.50 -2.86 31.76
N GLN A 152 3.23 -3.98 31.80
CA GLN A 152 3.05 -5.04 32.81
C GLN A 152 3.46 -4.56 34.21
N GLU A 153 4.63 -3.92 34.33
CA GLU A 153 5.10 -3.34 35.61
C GLU A 153 4.17 -2.23 36.12
N ALA A 154 3.67 -1.39 35.22
CA ALA A 154 2.68 -0.36 35.54
C ALA A 154 1.36 -0.94 36.07
N GLY A 155 0.93 -2.09 35.52
CA GLY A 155 -0.25 -2.82 35.98
C GLY A 155 -0.14 -3.34 37.42
N ALA A 156 1.09 -3.63 37.89
CA ALA A 156 1.37 -4.07 39.25
C ALA A 156 1.32 -2.93 40.30
N VAL A 157 1.28 -1.67 39.88
CA VAL A 157 1.23 -0.53 40.80
C VAL A 157 -0.20 -0.34 41.33
N GLY A 158 -0.39 -0.65 42.61
CA GLY A 158 -1.70 -0.62 43.29
C GLY A 158 -2.30 0.79 43.51
N LEU A 159 -1.54 1.85 43.24
CA LEU A 159 -1.97 3.24 43.48
C LEU A 159 -2.53 3.91 42.21
N PRO A 160 -3.77 4.47 42.24
CA PRO A 160 -4.44 5.07 41.08
C PRO A 160 -3.63 6.17 40.36
N LEU A 161 -2.82 6.92 41.11
CA LEU A 161 -1.99 8.03 40.61
C LEU A 161 -0.94 7.56 39.59
N TRP A 162 -0.28 6.44 39.89
CA TRP A 162 0.81 5.88 39.08
C TRP A 162 0.28 5.09 37.89
N ARG A 163 -0.86 4.43 38.06
CA ARG A 163 -1.52 3.69 36.99
C ARG A 163 -1.90 4.60 35.82
N GLU A 164 -2.51 5.75 36.09
CA GLU A 164 -2.91 6.71 35.06
C GLU A 164 -1.69 7.38 34.39
N LEU A 165 -0.67 7.68 35.18
CA LEU A 165 0.58 8.25 34.71
C LEU A 165 1.27 7.31 33.72
N TRP A 166 1.47 6.05 34.11
CA TRP A 166 2.13 5.06 33.27
C TRP A 166 1.30 4.68 32.04
N ARG A 167 -0.03 4.63 32.15
CA ARG A 167 -0.92 4.43 30.99
C ARG A 167 -0.68 5.47 29.90
N ARG A 168 -0.50 6.75 30.27
CA ARG A 168 -0.20 7.85 29.34
C ARG A 168 1.20 7.75 28.76
N GLN A 169 2.21 7.44 29.58
CA GLN A 169 3.59 7.31 29.13
C GLN A 169 3.76 6.13 28.17
N VAL A 170 3.18 4.97 28.51
CA VAL A 170 3.14 3.79 27.64
C VAL A 170 2.52 4.13 26.30
N ALA A 171 1.37 4.84 26.29
CA ALA A 171 0.73 5.27 25.05
C ALA A 171 1.63 6.21 24.21
N PHE A 172 2.35 7.14 24.84
CA PHE A 172 3.34 7.98 24.16
C PHE A 172 4.51 7.16 23.58
N ASN A 173 5.03 6.19 24.34
CA ASN A 173 6.13 5.34 23.91
C ASN A 173 5.71 4.50 22.69
N HIS A 174 4.54 3.84 22.73
CA HIS A 174 4.00 3.11 21.57
C HIS A 174 3.83 4.04 20.36
N ALA A 175 3.22 5.22 20.54
CA ALA A 175 3.05 6.18 19.47
C ALA A 175 4.39 6.62 18.85
N THR A 176 5.42 6.79 19.67
CA THR A 176 6.78 7.14 19.23
C THR A 176 7.42 6.01 18.44
N VAL A 177 7.33 4.77 18.92
CA VAL A 177 7.86 3.59 18.21
C VAL A 177 7.17 3.43 16.86
N HIS A 178 5.84 3.58 16.80
CA HIS A 178 5.11 3.54 15.54
C HIS A 178 5.58 4.64 14.59
N LEU A 179 5.73 5.88 15.04
CA LEU A 179 6.19 6.99 14.19
C LEU A 179 7.60 6.73 13.67
N LEU A 180 8.52 6.27 14.51
CA LEU A 180 9.87 5.91 14.11
C LEU A 180 9.87 4.74 13.10
N ARG A 181 9.07 3.70 13.30
CA ARG A 181 8.87 2.63 12.30
C ARG A 181 8.47 3.17 10.93
N HIS A 182 7.56 4.15 10.88
CA HIS A 182 7.15 4.76 9.62
C HIS A 182 8.26 5.60 8.99
N MET A 183 8.93 6.43 9.78
CA MET A 183 10.04 7.27 9.28
C MET A 183 11.14 6.41 8.69
N LEU A 184 11.48 5.30 9.36
CA LEU A 184 12.58 4.39 9.03
C LEU A 184 12.19 3.29 8.03
N GLY A 185 10.97 3.29 7.50
CA GLY A 185 10.53 2.28 6.53
C GLY A 185 10.41 0.85 7.10
N ALA A 186 10.33 0.70 8.42
CA ALA A 186 10.19 -0.57 9.14
C ALA A 186 8.77 -0.81 9.69
N ALA A 187 7.77 -0.08 9.17
CA ALA A 187 6.38 -0.20 9.58
C ALA A 187 5.74 -1.50 9.06
N ARG A 188 4.94 -2.16 9.91
CA ARG A 188 4.14 -3.33 9.55
C ARG A 188 2.83 -2.88 8.91
N PRO A 189 2.27 -3.65 7.95
CA PRO A 189 1.00 -3.27 7.33
C PRO A 189 -0.14 -3.24 8.35
N ALA A 190 -0.84 -2.11 8.45
CA ALA A 190 -2.14 -2.10 9.12
C ALA A 190 -3.16 -2.89 8.28
N VAL A 191 -3.92 -3.80 8.87
CA VAL A 191 -4.90 -4.64 8.15
C VAL A 191 -6.30 -4.08 8.36
N LEU A 192 -6.98 -3.72 7.27
CA LEU A 192 -8.30 -3.07 7.31
C LEU A 192 -9.34 -3.90 6.54
N PHE A 193 -10.16 -4.64 7.29
CA PHE A 193 -11.30 -5.39 6.76
C PHE A 193 -12.54 -5.16 7.62
N PRO A 194 -13.75 -5.25 7.03
CA PRO A 194 -14.99 -5.22 7.80
C PRO A 194 -15.08 -6.40 8.77
N ALA A 195 -15.82 -6.22 9.87
CA ALA A 195 -16.06 -7.29 10.83
C ALA A 195 -16.76 -8.49 10.16
N PRO A 196 -16.31 -9.74 10.39
CA PRO A 196 -16.81 -10.93 9.68
C PRO A 196 -18.33 -11.07 9.69
N GLU A 197 -19.00 -10.82 10.81
CA GLU A 197 -20.44 -10.98 10.94
C GLU A 197 -21.21 -9.97 10.09
N THR A 198 -20.74 -8.71 10.06
CA THR A 198 -21.37 -7.65 9.26
C THR A 198 -21.14 -7.93 7.78
N TYR A 199 -19.90 -8.23 7.41
CA TYR A 199 -19.55 -8.54 6.03
C TYR A 199 -20.29 -9.75 5.49
N THR A 200 -20.35 -10.86 6.26
CA THR A 200 -21.05 -12.09 5.85
C THR A 200 -22.51 -11.82 5.50
N ARG A 201 -23.22 -11.11 6.38
CA ARG A 201 -24.65 -10.78 6.17
C ARG A 201 -24.87 -9.96 4.90
N GLU A 202 -24.04 -8.95 4.66
CA GLU A 202 -24.12 -8.12 3.46
C GLU A 202 -23.73 -8.88 2.20
N ALA A 203 -22.71 -9.74 2.29
CA ALA A 203 -22.23 -10.58 1.20
C ALA A 203 -23.30 -11.59 0.75
N LEU A 204 -23.95 -12.28 1.69
CA LEU A 204 -25.03 -13.23 1.38
C LEU A 204 -26.25 -12.54 0.75
N ALA A 205 -26.64 -11.38 1.27
CA ALA A 205 -27.76 -10.61 0.71
C ALA A 205 -27.46 -10.15 -0.73
N ARG A 206 -26.21 -9.78 -1.01
CA ARG A 206 -25.73 -9.41 -2.34
C ARG A 206 -25.70 -10.62 -3.26
N GLU A 207 -25.05 -11.71 -2.86
CA GLU A 207 -24.95 -12.96 -3.62
C GLU A 207 -26.33 -13.48 -4.03
N ALA A 208 -27.33 -13.44 -3.14
CA ALA A 208 -28.69 -13.87 -3.47
C ALA A 208 -29.32 -13.03 -4.61
N ARG A 209 -28.98 -11.74 -4.74
CA ARG A 209 -29.41 -10.91 -5.89
C ARG A 209 -28.65 -11.30 -7.14
N GLU A 210 -27.32 -11.41 -7.04
CA GLU A 210 -26.45 -11.75 -8.17
C GLU A 210 -26.78 -13.12 -8.77
N VAL A 211 -27.12 -14.11 -7.95
CA VAL A 211 -27.60 -15.42 -8.42
C VAL A 211 -28.86 -15.29 -9.27
N ARG A 212 -29.84 -14.48 -8.85
CA ARG A 212 -31.06 -14.26 -9.62
C ARG A 212 -30.78 -13.55 -10.94
N ASP A 213 -29.96 -12.52 -10.90
CA ASP A 213 -29.61 -11.72 -12.08
C ASP A 213 -28.84 -12.56 -13.11
N ALA A 214 -27.83 -13.31 -12.66
CA ALA A 214 -27.06 -14.22 -13.51
C ALA A 214 -27.96 -15.31 -14.11
N THR A 215 -28.81 -15.94 -13.31
CA THR A 215 -29.74 -16.99 -13.78
C THR A 215 -30.69 -16.45 -14.86
N ALA A 216 -31.20 -15.22 -14.69
CA ALA A 216 -32.04 -14.59 -15.70
C ALA A 216 -31.27 -14.25 -16.99
N ALA A 217 -30.01 -13.84 -16.86
CA ALA A 217 -29.15 -13.52 -17.99
C ALA A 217 -28.73 -14.75 -18.81
N LEU A 218 -28.61 -15.93 -18.18
CA LEU A 218 -28.28 -17.20 -18.87
C LEU A 218 -29.24 -17.53 -20.01
N ALA A 219 -30.51 -17.11 -19.93
CA ALA A 219 -31.50 -17.33 -20.98
C ALA A 219 -31.18 -16.62 -22.30
N ARG A 220 -30.25 -15.66 -22.28
CA ARG A 220 -29.84 -14.86 -23.44
C ARG A 220 -28.46 -15.22 -23.98
N LEU A 221 -27.76 -16.19 -23.37
CA LEU A 221 -26.44 -16.62 -23.82
C LEU A 221 -26.52 -17.20 -25.23
N GLU A 222 -25.73 -16.64 -26.14
CA GLU A 222 -25.54 -17.21 -27.47
C GLU A 222 -24.51 -18.34 -27.43
N ARG A 223 -23.45 -18.17 -26.63
CA ARG A 223 -22.42 -19.19 -26.41
C ARG A 223 -22.58 -19.86 -25.04
N GLN A 224 -22.47 -21.18 -25.03
CA GLN A 224 -22.51 -22.00 -23.82
C GLN A 224 -21.18 -22.78 -23.68
N PRO A 225 -20.06 -22.09 -23.39
CA PRO A 225 -18.76 -22.75 -23.27
C PRO A 225 -18.80 -23.77 -22.13
N ARG A 226 -18.26 -24.97 -22.38
CA ARG A 226 -18.06 -25.95 -21.31
C ARG A 226 -16.84 -25.56 -20.48
N ILE A 227 -17.02 -25.49 -19.16
CA ILE A 227 -15.96 -25.17 -18.20
C ILE A 227 -15.56 -26.43 -17.42
N SER A 228 -14.31 -26.85 -17.50
CA SER A 228 -13.75 -27.94 -16.70
C SER A 228 -13.10 -27.40 -15.44
N LEU A 229 -13.61 -27.76 -14.27
CA LEU A 229 -12.99 -27.44 -12.99
C LEU A 229 -11.93 -28.48 -12.64
N ILE A 230 -10.71 -28.04 -12.33
CA ILE A 230 -9.57 -28.89 -12.00
C ILE A 230 -9.33 -28.82 -10.50
N THR A 231 -9.36 -29.98 -9.85
CA THR A 231 -9.21 -30.08 -8.40
C THR A 231 -8.26 -31.23 -8.05
N PRO A 232 -6.98 -30.97 -7.75
CA PRO A 232 -6.14 -31.94 -7.04
C PRO A 232 -6.65 -32.07 -5.59
N ALA A 233 -6.71 -33.29 -5.04
CA ALA A 233 -7.13 -33.56 -3.67
C ALA A 233 -6.11 -34.44 -2.95
N TRP A 234 -5.72 -34.09 -1.72
CA TRP A 234 -4.84 -34.91 -0.90
C TRP A 234 -5.17 -34.75 0.58
N GLU A 235 -5.47 -35.87 1.25
CA GLU A 235 -5.76 -35.92 2.70
C GLU A 235 -6.85 -34.92 3.15
N THR A 236 -7.76 -34.55 2.24
CA THR A 236 -8.83 -33.60 2.51
C THR A 236 -9.85 -34.21 3.49
N PRO A 237 -10.26 -33.50 4.55
CA PRO A 237 -11.38 -33.93 5.37
C PRO A 237 -12.63 -34.16 4.52
N VAL A 238 -13.29 -35.31 4.68
CA VAL A 238 -14.37 -35.77 3.78
C VAL A 238 -15.56 -34.82 3.77
N ASP A 239 -15.88 -34.20 4.90
CA ASP A 239 -16.93 -33.18 5.02
C ASP A 239 -16.59 -31.90 4.24
N VAL A 240 -15.34 -31.46 4.31
CA VAL A 240 -14.81 -30.32 3.54
C VAL A 240 -14.84 -30.61 2.04
N LEU A 241 -14.36 -31.79 1.64
CA LEU A 241 -14.38 -32.25 0.24
C LEU A 241 -15.81 -32.31 -0.31
N ARG A 242 -16.75 -32.88 0.47
CA ARG A 242 -18.17 -32.93 0.10
C ARG A 242 -18.78 -31.53 -0.04
N ALA A 243 -18.39 -30.58 0.81
CA ALA A 243 -18.84 -29.19 0.69
C ALA A 243 -18.32 -28.51 -0.59
N CYS A 244 -17.05 -28.73 -0.94
CA CYS A 244 -16.47 -28.29 -2.22
C CYS A 244 -17.28 -28.83 -3.41
N ILE A 245 -17.47 -30.15 -3.48
CA ILE A 245 -18.25 -30.81 -4.55
C ILE A 245 -19.71 -30.31 -4.58
N ALA A 246 -20.33 -30.10 -3.42
CA ALA A 246 -21.68 -29.57 -3.33
C ALA A 246 -21.78 -28.14 -3.90
N SER A 247 -20.77 -27.29 -3.69
CA SER A 247 -20.73 -25.94 -4.25
C SER A 247 -20.65 -25.94 -5.78
N VAL A 248 -19.98 -26.93 -6.37
CA VAL A 248 -19.93 -27.14 -7.83
C VAL A 248 -21.27 -27.66 -8.35
N ARG A 249 -21.90 -28.62 -7.65
CA ARG A 249 -23.22 -29.13 -8.02
C ARG A 249 -24.30 -28.04 -7.98
N ALA A 250 -24.16 -27.07 -7.09
CA ALA A 250 -25.07 -25.96 -6.90
C ALA A 250 -24.95 -24.85 -7.97
N GLN A 251 -24.01 -24.95 -8.92
CA GLN A 251 -23.84 -23.95 -9.96
C GLN A 251 -25.10 -23.84 -10.84
N VAL A 252 -25.61 -22.62 -11.01
CA VAL A 252 -26.79 -22.35 -11.84
C VAL A 252 -26.51 -22.50 -13.34
N TYR A 253 -25.25 -22.40 -13.76
CA TYR A 253 -24.82 -22.70 -15.12
C TYR A 253 -24.63 -24.21 -15.28
N PRO A 254 -25.23 -24.88 -16.28
CA PRO A 254 -25.24 -26.35 -16.33
C PRO A 254 -24.05 -26.98 -17.08
N HIS A 255 -23.34 -26.22 -17.93
CA HIS A 255 -22.30 -26.75 -18.82
C HIS A 255 -20.92 -26.77 -18.16
N TRP A 256 -20.78 -27.62 -17.15
CA TRP A 256 -19.51 -27.84 -16.46
C TRP A 256 -19.15 -29.31 -16.33
N GLU A 257 -17.90 -29.57 -16.02
CA GLU A 257 -17.45 -30.83 -15.47
C GLU A 257 -16.44 -30.59 -14.33
N LEU A 258 -16.41 -31.49 -13.37
CA LEU A 258 -15.44 -31.48 -12.27
C LEU A 258 -14.44 -32.61 -12.50
N CYS A 259 -13.21 -32.25 -12.84
CA CYS A 259 -12.09 -33.15 -13.02
C CYS A 259 -11.28 -33.17 -11.71
N ILE A 260 -11.53 -34.18 -10.87
CA ILE A 260 -10.95 -34.28 -9.53
C ILE A 260 -10.02 -35.49 -9.42
N VAL A 261 -8.81 -35.27 -8.91
CA VAL A 261 -7.80 -36.31 -8.76
C VAL A 261 -7.39 -36.45 -7.30
N ASP A 262 -7.55 -37.64 -6.74
CA ASP A 262 -6.92 -38.00 -5.47
C ASP A 262 -5.43 -38.29 -5.69
N ASP A 263 -4.56 -37.44 -5.14
CA ASP A 263 -3.09 -37.53 -5.19
C ASP A 263 -2.57 -38.59 -4.20
N GLY A 264 -3.14 -39.80 -4.26
CA GLY A 264 -2.73 -40.93 -3.43
C GLY A 264 -2.95 -40.72 -1.93
N SER A 265 -4.09 -40.18 -1.51
CA SER A 265 -4.46 -40.09 -0.09
C SER A 265 -4.36 -41.45 0.60
N ARG A 266 -3.83 -41.48 1.82
CA ARG A 266 -3.56 -42.72 2.57
C ARG A 266 -4.86 -43.38 3.02
N SER A 267 -5.83 -42.57 3.43
CA SER A 267 -7.16 -43.05 3.78
C SER A 267 -7.99 -43.31 2.52
N ALA A 268 -8.66 -44.47 2.47
CA ALA A 268 -9.60 -44.77 1.39
C ALA A 268 -10.81 -43.83 1.36
N SER A 269 -11.11 -43.15 2.48
CA SER A 269 -12.30 -42.31 2.64
C SER A 269 -12.42 -41.18 1.61
N VAL A 270 -11.30 -40.57 1.21
CA VAL A 270 -11.27 -39.54 0.14
C VAL A 270 -11.67 -40.17 -1.19
N ALA A 271 -11.00 -41.25 -1.60
CA ALA A 271 -11.29 -41.95 -2.84
C ALA A 271 -12.73 -42.51 -2.88
N ASP A 272 -13.25 -42.98 -1.75
CA ASP A 272 -14.61 -43.49 -1.63
C ASP A 272 -15.65 -42.37 -1.78
N ALA A 273 -15.42 -41.23 -1.14
CA ALA A 273 -16.28 -40.05 -1.30
C ALA A 273 -16.28 -39.52 -2.75
N LEU A 274 -15.12 -39.54 -3.42
CA LEU A 274 -15.03 -39.15 -4.83
C LEU A 274 -15.72 -40.14 -5.77
N ARG A 275 -15.60 -41.44 -5.50
CA ARG A 275 -16.29 -42.48 -6.27
C ARG A 275 -17.81 -42.38 -6.11
N GLU A 276 -18.28 -42.15 -4.89
CA GLU A 276 -19.70 -41.85 -4.58
C GLU A 276 -20.17 -40.61 -5.35
N ALA A 277 -19.38 -39.54 -5.36
CA ALA A 277 -19.72 -38.31 -6.07
C ALA A 277 -19.81 -38.52 -7.59
N ALA A 278 -18.84 -39.21 -8.20
CA ALA A 278 -18.83 -39.53 -9.63
C ALA A 278 -19.97 -40.46 -10.05
N ALA A 279 -20.37 -41.41 -9.19
CA ALA A 279 -21.53 -42.26 -9.43
C ALA A 279 -22.86 -41.48 -9.39
N GLY A 280 -22.94 -40.43 -8.57
CA GLY A 280 -24.15 -39.61 -8.42
C GLY A 280 -24.34 -38.48 -9.42
N ASP A 281 -23.29 -38.05 -10.14
CA ASP A 281 -23.36 -37.00 -11.17
C ASP A 281 -22.33 -37.26 -12.27
N ALA A 282 -22.79 -37.57 -13.48
CA ALA A 282 -21.95 -37.91 -14.62
C ALA A 282 -21.02 -36.77 -15.10
N ARG A 283 -21.23 -35.54 -14.63
CA ARG A 283 -20.33 -34.41 -14.88
C ARG A 283 -19.07 -34.45 -14.01
N ILE A 284 -19.02 -35.31 -12.99
CA ILE A 284 -17.86 -35.46 -12.11
C ILE A 284 -16.99 -36.62 -12.62
N ARG A 285 -15.77 -36.30 -13.00
CA ARG A 285 -14.74 -37.24 -13.45
C ARG A 285 -13.70 -37.40 -12.36
N PHE A 286 -13.47 -38.64 -11.95
CA PHE A 286 -12.57 -38.99 -10.86
C PHE A 286 -11.44 -39.89 -11.36
N ALA A 287 -10.21 -39.60 -10.93
CA ALA A 287 -9.10 -40.54 -10.98
C ALA A 287 -8.31 -40.51 -9.67
N ARG A 288 -7.54 -41.59 -9.42
CA ARG A 288 -6.67 -41.71 -8.24
C ARG A 288 -5.27 -42.07 -8.69
N LEU A 289 -4.27 -41.37 -8.15
CA LEU A 289 -2.86 -41.69 -8.33
C LEU A 289 -2.43 -42.76 -7.32
N GLU A 290 -1.44 -43.57 -7.69
CA GLU A 290 -0.93 -44.67 -6.85
C GLU A 290 -0.30 -44.17 -5.54
N SER A 291 0.29 -42.99 -5.58
CA SER A 291 0.96 -42.33 -4.45
C SER A 291 0.92 -40.82 -4.62
N ASN A 292 1.23 -40.09 -3.55
CA ASN A 292 1.35 -38.63 -3.60
C ASN A 292 2.52 -38.21 -4.50
N GLN A 293 2.19 -37.49 -5.57
CA GLN A 293 3.10 -36.94 -6.55
C GLN A 293 3.24 -35.42 -6.47
N GLY A 294 2.52 -34.78 -5.54
CA GLY A 294 2.52 -33.36 -5.30
C GLY A 294 1.54 -32.59 -6.17
N ILE A 295 1.18 -31.39 -5.71
CA ILE A 295 0.11 -30.56 -6.28
C ILE A 295 0.26 -30.32 -7.78
N ALA A 296 1.48 -30.07 -8.28
CA ALA A 296 1.71 -29.82 -9.69
C ALA A 296 1.34 -31.02 -10.58
N ARG A 297 1.77 -32.23 -10.19
CA ARG A 297 1.50 -33.46 -10.95
C ARG A 297 0.05 -33.88 -10.83
N ALA A 298 -0.54 -33.77 -9.64
CA ALA A 298 -1.96 -34.03 -9.41
C ALA A 298 -2.85 -33.08 -10.22
N THR A 299 -2.51 -31.78 -10.28
CA THR A 299 -3.25 -30.79 -11.08
C THR A 299 -3.17 -31.11 -12.56
N ASN A 300 -1.99 -31.48 -13.07
CA ASN A 300 -1.85 -31.87 -14.48
C ASN A 300 -2.57 -33.20 -14.81
N ALA A 301 -2.62 -34.15 -13.87
CA ALA A 301 -3.41 -35.37 -14.02
C ALA A 301 -4.91 -35.06 -14.10
N ALA A 302 -5.40 -34.12 -13.28
CA ALA A 302 -6.77 -33.65 -13.35
C ALA A 302 -7.05 -32.88 -14.65
N LEU A 303 -6.10 -32.06 -15.11
CA LEU A 303 -6.16 -31.37 -16.40
C LEU A 303 -6.27 -32.35 -17.59
N ALA A 304 -5.63 -33.53 -17.51
CA ALA A 304 -5.72 -34.55 -18.55
C ALA A 304 -7.13 -35.18 -18.67
N LEU A 305 -7.97 -35.05 -17.64
CA LEU A 305 -9.37 -35.49 -17.68
C LEU A 305 -10.31 -34.45 -18.33
N ALA A 306 -9.84 -33.21 -18.51
CA ALA A 306 -10.64 -32.08 -18.94
C ALA A 306 -10.93 -32.09 -20.45
N THR A 307 -12.15 -31.69 -20.79
CA THR A 307 -12.71 -31.64 -22.14
C THR A 307 -13.39 -30.31 -22.46
N GLY A 308 -13.45 -29.39 -21.51
CA GLY A 308 -14.01 -28.06 -21.67
C GLY A 308 -13.18 -27.16 -22.57
N GLU A 309 -13.84 -26.14 -23.15
CA GLU A 309 -13.17 -25.06 -23.89
C GLU A 309 -12.31 -24.21 -22.93
N TYR A 310 -12.76 -24.09 -21.69
CA TYR A 310 -12.09 -23.37 -20.62
C TYR A 310 -11.87 -24.26 -19.40
N VAL A 311 -10.81 -23.95 -18.66
CA VAL A 311 -10.35 -24.69 -17.49
C VAL A 311 -10.34 -23.75 -16.31
N GLY A 312 -11.14 -24.03 -15.28
CA GLY A 312 -11.13 -23.31 -14.01
C GLY A 312 -10.37 -24.08 -12.93
N PHE A 313 -9.67 -23.38 -12.05
CA PHE A 313 -8.95 -23.99 -10.92
C PHE A 313 -9.77 -23.86 -9.64
N LEU A 314 -9.96 -24.97 -8.92
CA LEU A 314 -10.69 -25.01 -7.65
C LEU A 314 -9.96 -25.91 -6.67
N ASP A 315 -9.56 -25.34 -5.53
CA ASP A 315 -8.94 -26.11 -4.46
C ASP A 315 -9.98 -27.00 -3.76
N HIS A 316 -9.54 -28.19 -3.35
CA HIS A 316 -10.40 -29.27 -2.85
C HIS A 316 -11.12 -28.93 -1.52
N ASP A 317 -10.71 -27.86 -0.86
CA ASP A 317 -11.23 -27.36 0.41
C ASP A 317 -11.98 -26.03 0.31
N ASP A 318 -12.05 -25.45 -0.88
CA ASP A 318 -12.70 -24.16 -1.13
C ASP A 318 -14.11 -24.30 -1.68
N LEU A 319 -14.80 -23.16 -1.79
CA LEU A 319 -16.18 -23.09 -2.28
C LEU A 319 -16.31 -22.09 -3.43
N LEU A 320 -17.14 -22.42 -4.41
CA LEU A 320 -17.60 -21.48 -5.42
C LEU A 320 -18.95 -20.88 -5.04
N ALA A 321 -19.13 -19.59 -5.33
CA ALA A 321 -20.44 -18.96 -5.26
C ALA A 321 -21.40 -19.63 -6.27
N PRO A 322 -22.72 -19.77 -6.00
CA PRO A 322 -23.63 -20.54 -6.86
C PRO A 322 -23.78 -20.03 -8.31
N HIS A 323 -23.36 -18.79 -8.57
CA HIS A 323 -23.41 -18.14 -9.87
C HIS A 323 -22.02 -17.95 -10.51
N ALA A 324 -20.96 -18.51 -9.93
CA ALA A 324 -19.59 -18.33 -10.39
C ALA A 324 -19.40 -18.70 -11.87
N LEU A 325 -19.85 -19.90 -12.26
CA LEU A 325 -19.72 -20.36 -13.64
C LEU A 325 -20.65 -19.63 -14.62
N ALA A 326 -21.79 -19.12 -14.13
CA ALA A 326 -22.69 -18.30 -14.94
C ALA A 326 -22.06 -16.96 -15.31
N GLU A 327 -21.44 -16.28 -14.34
CA GLU A 327 -20.73 -15.02 -14.59
C GLU A 327 -19.53 -15.21 -15.53
N VAL A 328 -18.81 -16.34 -15.43
CA VAL A 328 -17.75 -16.68 -16.39
C VAL A 328 -18.33 -16.86 -17.79
N ALA A 329 -19.42 -17.63 -17.95
CA ALA A 329 -20.05 -17.82 -19.26
C ALA A 329 -20.55 -16.49 -19.85
N LEU A 330 -21.20 -15.64 -19.04
CA LEU A 330 -21.66 -14.31 -19.46
C LEU A 330 -20.49 -13.43 -19.90
N ARG A 331 -19.38 -13.40 -19.16
CA ARG A 331 -18.21 -12.63 -19.57
C ARG A 331 -17.60 -13.16 -20.87
N LEU A 332 -17.56 -14.48 -21.08
CA LEU A 332 -17.04 -15.08 -22.31
C LEU A 332 -17.98 -14.87 -23.52
N ASP A 333 -19.26 -14.62 -23.29
CA ASP A 333 -20.21 -14.22 -24.33
C ASP A 333 -19.99 -12.75 -24.73
N GLU A 334 -19.76 -11.87 -23.75
CA GLU A 334 -19.43 -10.44 -23.96
C GLU A 334 -18.03 -10.24 -24.58
N ALA A 335 -17.05 -11.08 -24.19
CA ALA A 335 -15.67 -11.05 -24.67
C ALA A 335 -15.23 -12.44 -25.20
N PRO A 336 -15.68 -12.84 -26.41
CA PRO A 336 -15.42 -14.17 -26.99
C PRO A 336 -13.95 -14.56 -27.15
N ASP A 337 -13.06 -13.56 -27.26
CA ASP A 337 -11.63 -13.70 -27.45
C ASP A 337 -10.83 -13.70 -26.14
N ALA A 338 -11.50 -13.55 -24.98
CA ALA A 338 -10.86 -13.64 -23.67
C ALA A 338 -10.10 -14.95 -23.51
N ASP A 339 -8.86 -14.87 -23.05
CA ASP A 339 -8.00 -16.04 -22.86
C ASP A 339 -7.90 -16.44 -21.38
N VAL A 340 -8.02 -15.46 -20.50
CA VAL A 340 -7.95 -15.61 -19.05
C VAL A 340 -9.09 -14.82 -18.44
N VAL A 341 -9.88 -15.44 -17.57
CA VAL A 341 -10.94 -14.82 -16.80
C VAL A 341 -10.65 -15.05 -15.32
N TYR A 342 -10.84 -14.03 -14.50
CA TYR A 342 -10.69 -14.18 -13.05
C TYR A 342 -11.67 -13.32 -12.26
N SER A 343 -11.94 -13.70 -11.01
CA SER A 343 -12.90 -13.02 -10.15
C SER A 343 -12.27 -12.45 -8.88
N ASP A 344 -13.03 -11.65 -8.15
CA ASP A 344 -12.72 -11.38 -6.75
C ASP A 344 -12.96 -12.61 -5.88
N GLU A 345 -12.42 -12.56 -4.68
CA GLU A 345 -12.52 -13.61 -3.68
C GLU A 345 -12.71 -13.03 -2.28
N ASP A 346 -13.13 -13.87 -1.35
CA ASP A 346 -13.03 -13.62 0.07
C ASP A 346 -12.65 -14.89 0.81
N LYS A 347 -12.51 -14.79 2.13
CA LYS A 347 -12.20 -15.93 2.99
C LYS A 347 -13.44 -16.42 3.71
N VAL A 348 -13.49 -17.71 4.00
CA VAL A 348 -14.55 -18.33 4.81
C VAL A 348 -13.96 -19.19 5.93
N ASP A 349 -14.45 -19.00 7.16
CA ASP A 349 -14.03 -19.79 8.32
C ASP A 349 -14.81 -21.11 8.43
N ALA A 350 -14.43 -21.96 9.41
CA ALA A 350 -15.09 -23.23 9.65
C ALA A 350 -16.58 -23.11 10.07
N ARG A 351 -17.03 -21.91 10.50
CA ARG A 351 -18.43 -21.62 10.85
C ARG A 351 -19.22 -21.07 9.66
N GLY A 352 -18.59 -20.89 8.50
CA GLY A 352 -19.21 -20.28 7.33
C GLY A 352 -19.24 -18.75 7.36
N LEU A 353 -18.55 -18.10 8.31
CA LEU A 353 -18.41 -16.65 8.29
C LEU A 353 -17.42 -16.24 7.22
N ARG A 354 -17.85 -15.33 6.35
CA ARG A 354 -17.04 -14.72 5.31
C ARG A 354 -16.31 -13.49 5.87
N PHE A 355 -15.10 -13.23 5.39
CA PHE A 355 -14.29 -12.07 5.80
C PHE A 355 -13.15 -11.79 4.81
N ALA A 356 -12.41 -10.69 5.03
CA ALA A 356 -11.23 -10.30 4.26
C ALA A 356 -11.42 -10.38 2.72
N PRO A 357 -12.39 -9.64 2.16
CA PRO A 357 -12.57 -9.60 0.71
C PRO A 357 -11.32 -9.08 0.03
N TYR A 358 -10.97 -9.68 -1.11
CA TYR A 358 -9.95 -9.17 -1.99
C TYR A 358 -10.56 -8.79 -3.35
N LEU A 359 -10.74 -7.48 -3.54
CA LEU A 359 -11.30 -6.84 -4.72
C LEU A 359 -10.16 -6.49 -5.68
N LYS A 360 -10.06 -7.27 -6.75
CA LYS A 360 -8.90 -7.24 -7.65
C LYS A 360 -9.09 -6.16 -8.71
N PRO A 361 -8.01 -5.52 -9.18
CA PRO A 361 -8.09 -4.67 -10.37
C PRO A 361 -8.20 -5.53 -11.63
N ALA A 362 -8.42 -4.89 -12.79
CA ALA A 362 -8.12 -5.52 -14.08
C ALA A 362 -6.60 -5.78 -14.20
N LEU A 363 -6.18 -6.41 -15.31
CA LEU A 363 -4.80 -6.87 -15.47
C LEU A 363 -3.78 -5.74 -15.23
N SER A 364 -3.03 -5.85 -14.13
CA SER A 364 -1.84 -5.06 -13.85
C SER A 364 -0.60 -5.94 -13.95
N PRO A 365 0.19 -5.84 -15.03
CA PRO A 365 1.46 -6.55 -15.16
C PRO A 365 2.44 -6.26 -14.03
N GLU A 366 2.53 -5.01 -13.56
CA GLU A 366 3.44 -4.66 -12.47
C GLU A 366 3.01 -5.32 -11.15
N LEU A 367 1.70 -5.35 -10.87
CA LEU A 367 1.19 -6.00 -9.68
C LEU A 367 1.37 -7.52 -9.76
N LEU A 368 1.09 -8.12 -10.93
CA LEU A 368 1.23 -9.57 -11.11
C LEU A 368 2.68 -10.01 -10.93
N ARG A 369 3.67 -9.20 -11.32
CA ARG A 369 5.09 -9.51 -11.06
C ARG A 369 5.43 -9.47 -9.58
N ALA A 370 4.83 -8.54 -8.83
CA ALA A 370 5.12 -8.37 -7.42
C ALA A 370 4.38 -9.37 -6.53
N VAL A 371 3.16 -9.77 -6.88
CA VAL A 371 2.33 -10.65 -6.07
C VAL A 371 1.34 -11.41 -6.95
N ASN A 372 1.05 -12.66 -6.58
CA ASN A 372 -0.01 -13.45 -7.22
C ASN A 372 -1.40 -12.93 -6.83
N TYR A 373 -1.79 -11.75 -7.33
CA TYR A 373 -3.06 -11.14 -6.96
C TYR A 373 -4.28 -11.75 -7.65
N VAL A 374 -4.08 -12.44 -8.78
CA VAL A 374 -5.17 -13.09 -9.50
C VAL A 374 -5.62 -14.31 -8.73
N CYS A 375 -4.70 -15.24 -8.44
CA CYS A 375 -4.90 -16.46 -7.65
C CYS A 375 -6.20 -17.21 -7.99
N HIS A 376 -7.30 -16.96 -7.27
CA HIS A 376 -8.60 -17.60 -7.48
C HIS A 376 -9.68 -16.58 -7.88
N PHE A 377 -10.88 -16.94 -8.26
CA PHE A 377 -11.10 -18.05 -9.16
C PHE A 377 -10.46 -17.74 -10.52
N LEU A 378 -9.51 -18.56 -10.97
CA LEU A 378 -8.85 -18.42 -12.27
C LEU A 378 -9.47 -19.38 -13.28
N VAL A 379 -9.85 -18.88 -14.44
CA VAL A 379 -10.33 -19.65 -15.60
C VAL A 379 -9.50 -19.31 -16.84
N VAL A 380 -8.99 -20.31 -17.54
CA VAL A 380 -8.07 -20.15 -18.67
C VAL A 380 -8.57 -20.93 -19.87
N ARG A 381 -8.43 -20.36 -21.07
CA ARG A 381 -8.71 -21.06 -22.32
C ARG A 381 -7.85 -22.33 -22.42
N ALA A 382 -8.49 -23.47 -22.64
CA ALA A 382 -7.82 -24.78 -22.60
C ALA A 382 -6.71 -24.93 -23.66
N SER A 383 -6.84 -24.26 -24.81
CA SER A 383 -5.78 -24.23 -25.83
C SER A 383 -4.53 -23.49 -25.35
N LEU A 384 -4.70 -22.32 -24.73
CA LEU A 384 -3.60 -21.53 -24.18
C LEU A 384 -2.93 -22.26 -23.00
N LEU A 385 -3.72 -22.87 -22.12
CA LEU A 385 -3.17 -23.63 -20.99
C LEU A 385 -2.30 -24.80 -21.45
N ARG A 386 -2.69 -25.48 -22.54
CA ARG A 386 -1.88 -26.52 -23.19
C ARG A 386 -0.62 -25.95 -23.85
N GLU A 387 -0.74 -24.81 -24.52
CA GLU A 387 0.40 -24.12 -25.16
C GLU A 387 1.49 -23.77 -24.15
N VAL A 388 1.12 -23.27 -22.97
CA VAL A 388 2.09 -22.92 -21.91
C VAL A 388 2.56 -24.12 -21.09
N GLY A 389 2.03 -25.32 -21.34
CA GLY A 389 2.45 -26.57 -20.70
C GLY A 389 1.87 -26.86 -19.32
N GLY A 390 0.72 -26.26 -18.97
CA GLY A 390 0.05 -26.51 -17.68
C GLY A 390 0.84 -26.04 -16.46
N ILE A 391 0.74 -26.78 -15.35
CA ILE A 391 1.43 -26.49 -14.08
C ILE A 391 2.83 -27.10 -14.08
N ARG A 392 3.85 -26.34 -13.68
CA ARG A 392 5.25 -26.82 -13.63
C ARG A 392 5.59 -27.39 -12.25
N PRO A 393 6.10 -28.64 -12.15
CA PRO A 393 6.72 -29.12 -10.92
C PRO A 393 7.92 -28.27 -10.50
N GLY A 394 8.18 -28.18 -9.20
CA GLY A 394 9.25 -27.38 -8.61
C GLY A 394 8.84 -25.98 -8.18
N PHE A 395 7.58 -25.58 -8.46
CA PHE A 395 7.01 -24.29 -8.04
C PHE A 395 5.95 -24.45 -6.95
N GLU A 396 5.99 -25.53 -6.18
CA GLU A 396 4.98 -25.84 -5.17
C GLU A 396 4.84 -24.70 -4.14
N GLY A 397 3.60 -24.24 -3.96
CA GLY A 397 3.24 -23.05 -3.17
C GLY A 397 3.25 -21.73 -3.95
N ALA A 398 3.79 -21.69 -5.16
CA ALA A 398 3.77 -20.54 -6.07
C ALA A 398 3.41 -20.94 -7.52
N GLN A 399 2.84 -22.13 -7.72
CA GLN A 399 2.59 -22.69 -9.03
C GLN A 399 1.59 -21.86 -9.87
N ASP A 400 0.63 -21.22 -9.20
CA ASP A 400 -0.36 -20.37 -9.85
C ASP A 400 0.29 -19.06 -10.31
N HIS A 401 1.20 -18.51 -9.50
CA HIS A 401 1.98 -17.32 -9.87
C HIS A 401 2.85 -17.59 -11.11
N ASP A 402 3.53 -18.74 -11.11
CA ASP A 402 4.30 -19.20 -12.27
C ASP A 402 3.43 -19.33 -13.53
N LEU A 403 2.26 -19.98 -13.41
CA LEU A 403 1.34 -20.14 -14.53
C LEU A 403 0.87 -18.78 -15.05
N LEU A 404 0.43 -17.89 -14.18
CA LEU A 404 -0.09 -16.57 -14.56
C LEU A 404 0.96 -15.71 -15.26
N LEU A 405 2.23 -15.76 -14.82
CA LEU A 405 3.32 -15.07 -15.50
C LEU A 405 3.53 -15.62 -16.92
N ARG A 406 3.51 -16.95 -17.10
CA ARG A 406 3.61 -17.59 -18.43
C ARG A 406 2.40 -17.32 -19.32
N LEU A 407 1.20 -17.20 -18.76
CA LEU A 407 0.01 -16.79 -19.50
C LEU A 407 0.15 -15.32 -19.98
N MET A 408 0.60 -14.42 -19.10
CA MET A 408 0.83 -13.01 -19.43
C MET A 408 1.93 -12.80 -20.48
N GLU A 409 2.88 -13.73 -20.61
CA GLU A 409 3.88 -13.74 -21.68
C GLU A 409 3.26 -14.00 -23.07
N ARG A 410 2.08 -14.64 -23.14
CA ARG A 410 1.41 -15.00 -24.39
C ARG A 410 0.26 -14.09 -24.78
N THR A 411 -0.46 -13.53 -23.80
CA THR A 411 -1.66 -12.74 -24.06
C THR A 411 -1.85 -11.61 -23.07
N ARG A 412 -2.62 -10.60 -23.49
CA ARG A 412 -3.14 -9.53 -22.63
C ARG A 412 -4.67 -9.55 -22.52
N ARG A 413 -5.33 -10.55 -23.12
CA ARG A 413 -6.79 -10.73 -23.12
C ARG A 413 -7.28 -11.34 -21.80
N PHE A 414 -7.07 -10.58 -20.73
CA PHE A 414 -7.47 -10.93 -19.38
C PHE A 414 -8.75 -10.17 -19.03
N GLU A 415 -9.76 -10.90 -18.57
CA GLU A 415 -11.05 -10.36 -18.16
C GLU A 415 -11.26 -10.53 -16.66
N HIS A 416 -11.49 -9.41 -15.97
CA HIS A 416 -11.82 -9.41 -14.54
C HIS A 416 -13.33 -9.33 -14.34
N ILE A 417 -13.87 -10.25 -13.55
CA ILE A 417 -15.25 -10.24 -13.07
C ILE A 417 -15.26 -9.63 -11.65
N PRO A 418 -15.77 -8.40 -11.48
CA PRO A 418 -15.75 -7.64 -10.22
C PRO A 418 -16.83 -8.11 -9.23
N ARG A 419 -16.84 -9.42 -8.97
CA ARG A 419 -17.73 -10.13 -8.07
C ARG A 419 -16.92 -11.15 -7.28
N VAL A 420 -17.33 -11.34 -6.02
CA VAL A 420 -16.74 -12.35 -5.14
C VAL A 420 -17.36 -13.70 -5.49
N LEU A 421 -16.66 -14.49 -6.31
CA LEU A 421 -17.15 -15.78 -6.82
C LEU A 421 -16.43 -16.99 -6.22
N TYR A 422 -15.39 -16.73 -5.43
CA TYR A 422 -14.57 -17.74 -4.76
C TYR A 422 -14.48 -17.47 -3.26
N HIS A 423 -14.61 -18.52 -2.45
CA HIS A 423 -14.49 -18.44 -1.00
C HIS A 423 -13.36 -19.34 -0.53
N TRP A 424 -12.24 -18.70 -0.18
CA TRP A 424 -11.02 -19.37 0.28
C TRP A 424 -11.15 -19.78 1.74
N ARG A 425 -11.17 -21.09 1.99
CA ARG A 425 -11.38 -21.64 3.32
C ARG A 425 -10.13 -21.49 4.17
N THR A 426 -10.29 -20.93 5.37
CA THR A 426 -9.22 -20.92 6.37
C THR A 426 -9.33 -22.13 7.28
N LEU A 427 -8.47 -23.13 7.07
CA LEU A 427 -8.26 -24.26 7.97
C LEU A 427 -6.99 -24.06 8.81
N PRO A 428 -6.90 -24.61 10.04
CA PRO A 428 -5.65 -24.63 10.81
C PRO A 428 -4.50 -25.23 9.99
N GLY A 429 -3.38 -24.50 9.86
CA GLY A 429 -2.23 -24.90 9.04
C GLY A 429 -2.32 -24.55 7.54
N SER A 430 -3.42 -23.95 7.09
CA SER A 430 -3.57 -23.47 5.71
C SER A 430 -2.72 -22.22 5.45
N THR A 431 -2.21 -22.09 4.22
CA THR A 431 -1.54 -20.87 3.72
C THR A 431 -2.50 -19.67 3.67
N ALA A 432 -3.81 -19.92 3.65
CA ALA A 432 -4.85 -18.90 3.83
C ALA A 432 -4.75 -18.18 5.18
N THR A 433 -4.19 -18.86 6.19
CA THR A 433 -4.05 -18.39 7.57
C THR A 433 -2.73 -17.65 7.79
N ASP A 434 -1.62 -18.15 7.22
CA ASP A 434 -0.30 -17.51 7.32
C ASP A 434 0.62 -17.87 6.14
N ALA A 435 0.97 -16.87 5.33
CA ALA A 435 1.89 -17.02 4.20
C ALA A 435 3.35 -17.24 4.66
N SER A 436 3.72 -16.84 5.87
CA SER A 436 5.09 -16.98 6.41
C SER A 436 5.45 -18.41 6.80
N ALA A 437 4.44 -19.28 6.97
CA ALA A 437 4.62 -20.67 7.35
C ALA A 437 5.37 -21.53 6.30
N LYS A 438 5.60 -21.03 5.08
CA LYS A 438 6.24 -21.79 3.98
C LYS A 438 7.30 -20.97 3.22
N PRO A 439 8.53 -20.82 3.76
CA PRO A 439 9.61 -20.09 3.09
C PRO A 439 9.94 -20.59 1.68
N ALA A 440 9.83 -21.91 1.45
CA ALA A 440 10.06 -22.52 0.15
C ALA A 440 9.12 -22.00 -0.95
N ALA A 441 7.85 -21.72 -0.60
CA ALA A 441 6.87 -21.16 -1.54
C ALA A 441 7.27 -19.75 -1.99
N SER A 442 7.78 -18.94 -1.06
CA SER A 442 8.24 -17.59 -1.38
C SER A 442 9.45 -17.62 -2.32
N GLU A 443 10.40 -18.53 -2.10
CA GLU A 443 11.54 -18.71 -3.00
C GLU A 443 11.13 -19.23 -4.38
N ALA A 444 10.18 -20.17 -4.44
CA ALA A 444 9.61 -20.64 -5.69
C ALA A 444 8.98 -19.50 -6.51
N GLY A 445 8.19 -18.62 -5.89
CA GLY A 445 7.62 -17.47 -6.59
C GLY A 445 8.66 -16.43 -6.99
N ARG A 446 9.68 -16.18 -6.15
CA ARG A 446 10.81 -15.29 -6.52
C ARG A 446 11.52 -15.81 -7.77
N ARG A 447 11.74 -17.12 -7.83
CA ARG A 447 12.30 -17.80 -9.00
C ARG A 447 11.38 -17.71 -10.21
N ALA A 448 10.07 -17.86 -10.04
CA ALA A 448 9.10 -17.72 -11.13
C ALA A 448 9.17 -16.31 -11.76
N VAL A 449 9.22 -15.27 -10.92
CA VAL A 449 9.39 -13.87 -11.38
C VAL A 449 10.74 -13.67 -12.07
N ALA A 450 11.83 -14.20 -11.52
CA ALA A 450 13.15 -14.10 -12.15
C ALA A 450 13.21 -14.78 -13.52
N GLU A 451 12.64 -15.98 -13.65
CA GLU A 451 12.56 -16.69 -14.93
C GLU A 451 11.64 -15.97 -15.93
N HIS A 452 10.54 -15.35 -15.47
CA HIS A 452 9.67 -14.51 -16.30
C HIS A 452 10.45 -13.31 -16.88
N LEU A 453 11.19 -12.57 -16.05
CA LEU A 453 11.98 -11.42 -16.49
C LEU A 453 13.05 -11.84 -17.51
N ALA A 454 13.66 -13.02 -17.33
CA ALA A 454 14.61 -13.59 -18.27
C ALA A 454 13.95 -13.94 -19.62
N ARG A 455 12.77 -14.58 -19.61
CA ARG A 455 12.02 -14.92 -20.84
C ARG A 455 11.55 -13.68 -21.61
N MET A 456 11.17 -12.62 -20.89
CA MET A 456 10.76 -11.34 -21.49
C MET A 456 11.95 -10.50 -22.00
N GLY A 457 13.19 -10.87 -21.68
CA GLY A 457 14.39 -10.11 -22.06
C GLY A 457 14.49 -8.73 -21.39
N GLU A 458 13.75 -8.49 -20.30
CA GLU A 458 13.70 -7.18 -19.64
C GLU A 458 14.89 -6.94 -18.69
N GLY A 459 15.66 -7.99 -18.38
CA GLY A 459 16.71 -7.95 -17.36
C GLY A 459 16.17 -7.65 -15.96
N GLY A 460 17.08 -7.41 -15.02
CA GLY A 460 16.74 -7.08 -13.63
C GLY A 460 16.73 -8.28 -12.68
N SER A 461 16.42 -8.01 -11.42
CA SER A 461 16.39 -9.00 -10.34
C SER A 461 15.09 -8.95 -9.55
N ALA A 462 14.70 -10.09 -9.00
CA ALA A 462 13.56 -10.22 -8.09
C ALA A 462 14.06 -10.52 -6.67
N GLU A 463 13.61 -9.71 -5.71
CA GLU A 463 13.92 -9.80 -4.28
C GLU A 463 12.64 -10.09 -3.49
N THR A 464 12.69 -11.03 -2.55
CA THR A 464 11.56 -11.28 -1.64
C THR A 464 11.53 -10.19 -0.57
N VAL A 465 10.44 -9.42 -0.51
CA VAL A 465 10.24 -8.34 0.49
C VAL A 465 9.44 -8.85 1.68
N ALA A 466 8.44 -9.68 1.42
CA ALA A 466 7.63 -10.37 2.40
C ALA A 466 7.16 -11.71 1.81
N PRO A 467 6.61 -12.64 2.60
CA PRO A 467 6.10 -13.90 2.06
C PRO A 467 5.10 -13.66 0.91
N GLY A 468 5.41 -14.17 -0.28
CA GLY A 468 4.61 -13.99 -1.50
C GLY A 468 4.63 -12.58 -2.13
N LEU A 469 5.46 -11.65 -1.64
CA LEU A 469 5.62 -10.29 -2.19
C LEU A 469 7.06 -10.06 -2.66
N TYR A 470 7.20 -9.64 -3.91
CA TYR A 470 8.48 -9.46 -4.58
C TYR A 470 8.69 -8.02 -5.01
N ARG A 471 9.91 -7.53 -4.84
CA ARG A 471 10.40 -6.29 -5.46
C ARG A 471 11.18 -6.65 -6.71
N ILE A 472 10.82 -6.00 -7.81
CA ILE A 472 11.53 -6.11 -9.08
C ILE A 472 12.46 -4.91 -9.19
N ARG A 473 13.77 -5.15 -9.33
CA ARG A 473 14.76 -4.11 -9.63
C ARG A 473 15.10 -4.15 -11.10
N HIS A 474 14.52 -3.22 -11.87
CA HIS A 474 14.89 -3.06 -13.27
C HIS A 474 16.26 -2.39 -13.40
N PRO A 475 17.08 -2.80 -14.39
CA PRO A 475 18.35 -2.17 -14.65
C PRO A 475 18.13 -0.73 -15.13
N LEU A 476 18.97 0.18 -14.68
CA LEU A 476 19.03 1.52 -15.27
C LEU A 476 19.77 1.43 -16.60
N VAL A 477 19.09 1.76 -17.70
CA VAL A 477 19.69 1.78 -19.04
C VAL A 477 20.38 3.13 -19.27
N GLY A 478 21.66 3.09 -19.64
CA GLY A 478 22.45 4.29 -19.91
C GLY A 478 22.76 5.15 -18.67
N ARG A 479 23.01 6.44 -18.89
CA ARG A 479 23.21 7.46 -17.85
C ARG A 479 22.30 8.65 -18.17
N PRO A 480 20.97 8.52 -17.98
CA PRO A 480 20.04 9.57 -18.36
C PRO A 480 20.30 10.81 -17.52
N ARG A 481 20.21 11.97 -18.14
CA ARG A 481 20.10 13.23 -17.40
C ARG A 481 18.65 13.45 -16.99
N VAL A 482 18.43 13.82 -15.73
CA VAL A 482 17.09 14.13 -15.21
C VAL A 482 16.95 15.64 -15.02
N SER A 483 15.95 16.22 -15.67
CA SER A 483 15.53 17.60 -15.38
C SER A 483 14.37 17.59 -14.38
N VAL A 484 14.64 18.05 -13.17
CA VAL A 484 13.62 18.23 -12.13
C VAL A 484 13.01 19.61 -12.30
N LEU A 485 11.72 19.65 -12.65
CA LEU A 485 10.95 20.87 -12.79
C LEU A 485 10.14 21.07 -11.50
N LEU A 486 10.37 22.20 -10.83
CA LEU A 486 9.62 22.63 -9.66
C LEU A 486 8.76 23.84 -10.06
N PRO A 487 7.47 23.69 -10.39
CA PRO A 487 6.61 24.79 -10.84
C PRO A 487 6.36 25.86 -9.77
N GLU A 488 6.73 25.59 -8.53
CA GLU A 488 6.76 26.54 -7.42
C GLU A 488 8.19 26.58 -6.82
N ALA A 489 8.65 27.77 -6.43
CA ALA A 489 9.98 27.92 -5.86
C ALA A 489 10.11 27.20 -4.50
N PRO A 490 11.09 26.28 -4.34
CA PRO A 490 11.38 25.68 -3.04
C PRO A 490 12.09 26.67 -2.13
N THR A 491 12.01 26.45 -0.82
CA THR A 491 12.94 27.05 0.14
C THR A 491 14.34 26.45 -0.03
N GLY A 492 15.38 27.16 0.44
CA GLY A 492 16.75 26.65 0.39
C GLY A 492 16.93 25.31 1.13
N ALA A 493 16.16 25.08 2.21
CA ALA A 493 16.18 23.83 2.95
C ALA A 493 15.56 22.66 2.16
N GLU A 494 14.45 22.89 1.47
CA GLU A 494 13.82 21.88 0.61
C GLU A 494 14.71 21.51 -0.57
N LEU A 495 15.36 22.50 -1.19
CA LEU A 495 16.31 22.25 -2.28
C LEU A 495 17.51 21.43 -1.80
N ALA A 496 18.09 21.76 -0.64
CA ALA A 496 19.19 21.00 -0.06
C ALA A 496 18.78 19.55 0.27
N ALA A 497 17.59 19.35 0.84
CA ALA A 497 17.06 18.02 1.17
C ALA A 497 16.77 17.18 -0.08
N LEU A 498 16.23 17.79 -1.13
CA LEU A 498 16.04 17.15 -2.43
C LEU A 498 17.39 16.67 -2.99
N LEU A 499 18.39 17.55 -3.03
CA LEU A 499 19.68 17.26 -3.64
C LEU A 499 20.47 16.18 -2.89
N ALA A 500 20.35 16.14 -1.56
CA ALA A 500 21.06 15.18 -0.70
C ALA A 500 20.79 13.69 -1.01
N PHE A 501 19.74 13.38 -1.78
CA PHE A 501 19.38 12.01 -2.18
C PHE A 501 19.33 11.83 -3.69
N THR A 502 20.03 12.67 -4.46
CA THR A 502 20.02 12.63 -5.93
C THR A 502 21.38 12.28 -6.57
N ASP A 503 22.37 11.91 -5.77
CA ASP A 503 23.77 11.71 -6.19
C ASP A 503 24.00 10.61 -7.24
N ASP A 504 23.01 9.75 -7.46
CA ASP A 504 23.13 8.54 -8.29
C ASP A 504 22.95 8.78 -9.80
N LEU A 505 22.57 10.00 -10.22
CA LEU A 505 22.25 10.39 -11.60
C LEU A 505 22.73 11.82 -11.92
N ASP A 506 22.85 12.15 -13.21
CA ASP A 506 23.06 13.53 -13.66
C ASP A 506 21.74 14.30 -13.52
N VAL A 507 21.71 15.30 -12.64
CA VAL A 507 20.48 16.02 -12.27
C VAL A 507 20.67 17.52 -12.45
N GLU A 508 19.69 18.15 -13.10
CA GLU A 508 19.51 19.59 -13.05
C GLU A 508 18.15 19.92 -12.41
N VAL A 509 18.12 20.92 -11.54
CA VAL A 509 16.89 21.40 -10.90
C VAL A 509 16.53 22.76 -11.47
N ARG A 510 15.27 22.92 -11.91
CA ARG A 510 14.77 24.15 -12.54
C ARG A 510 13.61 24.73 -11.74
N VAL A 511 13.72 26.02 -11.45
CA VAL A 511 12.75 26.76 -10.63
C VAL A 511 12.34 28.06 -11.34
N PRO A 512 11.06 28.46 -11.26
CA PRO A 512 10.58 29.70 -11.83
C PRO A 512 11.04 30.91 -11.00
N VAL A 513 11.33 32.00 -11.68
CA VAL A 513 11.55 33.32 -11.09
C VAL A 513 10.77 34.37 -11.88
N SER A 514 10.08 35.27 -11.17
CA SER A 514 9.25 36.31 -11.80
C SER A 514 9.96 37.67 -11.90
N SER A 515 11.12 37.83 -11.24
CA SER A 515 11.88 39.09 -11.26
C SER A 515 13.17 38.95 -12.10
N PRO A 516 13.42 39.87 -13.04
CA PRO A 516 14.66 39.89 -13.80
C PRO A 516 15.85 40.19 -12.87
N GLY A 517 16.94 39.44 -13.01
CA GLY A 517 18.17 39.64 -12.23
C GLY A 517 18.37 38.70 -11.03
N ALA A 518 17.48 37.74 -10.80
CA ALA A 518 17.73 36.65 -9.85
C ALA A 518 18.86 35.75 -10.38
N SER A 519 20.11 36.07 -10.04
CA SER A 519 21.28 35.25 -10.39
C SER A 519 21.07 33.81 -9.90
N SER A 520 21.55 32.82 -10.65
CA SER A 520 21.63 31.42 -10.23
C SER A 520 22.53 31.30 -9.00
N THR A 521 21.96 31.49 -7.82
CA THR A 521 22.66 31.30 -6.55
C THR A 521 22.43 29.86 -6.10
N GLY A 522 23.45 29.02 -6.29
CA GLY A 522 23.45 27.62 -5.84
C GLY A 522 23.21 26.59 -6.95
N SER A 523 22.77 25.40 -6.53
CA SER A 523 22.61 24.19 -7.33
C SER A 523 21.32 24.12 -8.19
N ALA A 524 20.51 25.19 -8.21
CA ALA A 524 19.30 25.28 -9.03
C ALA A 524 19.43 26.33 -10.15
N ILE A 525 18.81 26.04 -11.30
CA ILE A 525 18.77 26.89 -12.49
C ILE A 525 17.46 27.69 -12.46
N HIS A 526 17.58 29.01 -12.44
CA HIS A 526 16.44 29.92 -12.45
C HIS A 526 15.93 30.16 -13.87
N VAL A 527 14.62 30.02 -14.07
CA VAL A 527 13.94 30.21 -15.35
C VAL A 527 12.98 31.38 -15.24
N GLN A 528 13.11 32.37 -16.13
CA GLN A 528 12.22 33.52 -16.13
C GLN A 528 10.82 33.11 -16.59
N VAL A 529 9.81 33.42 -15.77
CA VAL A 529 8.40 33.13 -16.07
C VAL A 529 7.53 34.35 -15.82
N ASP A 530 6.42 34.44 -16.56
CA ASP A 530 5.39 35.42 -16.27
C ASP A 530 4.70 35.07 -14.94
N ALA A 531 4.60 36.05 -14.03
CA ALA A 531 3.92 35.90 -12.74
C ALA A 531 2.42 35.58 -12.89
N ALA A 532 1.80 35.94 -14.01
CA ALA A 532 0.41 35.64 -14.33
C ALA A 532 0.21 34.29 -15.03
N ALA A 533 1.28 33.56 -15.34
CA ALA A 533 1.20 32.27 -16.02
C ALA A 533 0.53 31.21 -15.13
N THR A 534 -0.30 30.35 -15.75
CA THR A 534 -0.85 29.19 -15.05
C THR A 534 0.26 28.20 -14.69
N PRO A 535 0.08 27.34 -13.67
CA PRO A 535 1.07 26.33 -13.31
C PRO A 535 1.47 25.41 -14.48
N GLY A 536 0.53 25.07 -15.39
CA GLY A 536 0.85 24.34 -16.62
C GLY A 536 1.71 25.13 -17.61
N ALA A 537 1.44 26.43 -17.78
CA ALA A 537 2.28 27.30 -18.61
C ALA A 537 3.70 27.46 -18.03
N VAL A 538 3.81 27.58 -16.70
CA VAL A 538 5.10 27.58 -15.98
C VAL A 538 5.84 26.26 -16.23
N ALA A 539 5.21 25.12 -16.02
CA ALA A 539 5.82 23.80 -16.25
C ALA A 539 6.31 23.64 -17.70
N ASN A 540 5.53 24.09 -18.69
CA ASN A 540 5.93 24.10 -20.10
C ASN A 540 7.12 25.04 -20.38
N GLN A 541 7.21 26.19 -19.73
CA GLN A 541 8.38 27.08 -19.85
C GLN A 541 9.63 26.43 -19.24
N LEU A 542 9.52 25.81 -18.06
CA LEU A 542 10.62 25.06 -17.45
C LEU A 542 11.10 23.91 -18.36
N LEU A 543 10.16 23.19 -19.00
CA LEU A 543 10.45 22.10 -19.94
C LEU A 543 11.22 22.57 -21.18
N ARG A 544 10.86 23.73 -21.75
CA ARG A 544 11.54 24.28 -22.92
C ARG A 544 13.02 24.53 -22.68
N GLU A 545 13.39 24.90 -21.47
CA GLU A 545 14.78 25.17 -21.11
C GLU A 545 15.52 23.93 -20.59
N ALA A 546 14.78 22.87 -20.24
CA ALA A 546 15.29 21.61 -19.73
C ALA A 546 16.17 20.88 -20.75
N ARG A 547 17.17 20.13 -20.26
CA ARG A 547 18.13 19.36 -21.09
C ARG A 547 18.17 17.87 -20.81
N GLY A 548 17.42 17.39 -19.81
CA GLY A 548 17.37 15.99 -19.42
C GLY A 548 16.56 15.14 -20.38
N ASP A 549 16.97 13.87 -20.53
CA ASP A 549 16.24 12.83 -21.26
C ASP A 549 14.97 12.41 -20.51
N LEU A 550 15.04 12.50 -19.18
CA LEU A 550 13.92 12.29 -18.27
C LEU A 550 13.51 13.62 -17.65
N ILE A 551 12.20 13.85 -17.61
CA ILE A 551 11.57 15.00 -16.98
C ILE A 551 10.89 14.51 -15.71
N LEU A 552 11.26 15.07 -14.57
CA LEU A 552 10.55 14.87 -13.31
C LEU A 552 9.84 16.17 -12.95
N VAL A 553 8.52 16.16 -12.90
CA VAL A 553 7.77 17.23 -12.23
C VAL A 553 7.58 16.85 -10.78
N LEU A 554 7.90 17.80 -9.90
CA LEU A 554 7.83 17.63 -8.46
C LEU A 554 7.15 18.86 -7.84
N GLU A 555 6.24 18.63 -6.90
CA GLU A 555 5.61 19.71 -6.13
C GLU A 555 6.57 20.18 -5.02
N ALA A 556 6.65 21.49 -4.80
CA ALA A 556 7.49 22.04 -3.75
C ALA A 556 7.10 21.47 -2.36
N GLY A 557 8.10 21.14 -1.54
CA GLY A 557 7.87 20.47 -0.25
C GLY A 557 7.64 18.96 -0.33
N THR A 558 7.66 18.35 -1.52
CA THR A 558 7.70 16.89 -1.68
C THR A 558 9.15 16.43 -1.73
N LEU A 559 9.62 15.78 -0.66
CA LEU A 559 11.03 15.46 -0.45
C LEU A 559 11.26 13.94 -0.44
N PRO A 560 12.39 13.46 -0.98
CA PRO A 560 12.73 12.03 -0.91
C PRO A 560 12.93 11.55 0.53
N ALA A 561 12.43 10.35 0.82
CA ALA A 561 12.58 9.74 2.14
C ALA A 561 13.92 9.00 2.34
N GLY A 562 14.68 8.80 1.27
CA GLY A 562 15.96 8.09 1.28
C GLY A 562 16.59 7.96 -0.10
N PRO A 563 17.81 7.39 -0.19
CA PRO A 563 18.55 7.26 -1.44
C PRO A 563 17.91 6.26 -2.41
N GLY A 564 18.29 6.32 -3.69
CA GLY A 564 17.83 5.40 -4.74
C GLY A 564 16.41 5.66 -5.27
N TRP A 565 15.64 6.60 -4.69
CA TRP A 565 14.29 6.96 -5.14
C TRP A 565 14.27 7.42 -6.60
N LEU A 566 15.23 8.25 -7.01
CA LEU A 566 15.29 8.81 -8.36
C LEU A 566 15.66 7.73 -9.38
N ARG A 567 16.61 6.86 -9.02
CA ARG A 567 16.99 5.69 -9.81
C ARG A 567 15.81 4.73 -10.01
N GLU A 568 15.00 4.52 -8.98
CA GLU A 568 13.78 3.72 -9.07
C GLU A 568 12.79 4.33 -10.07
N LEU A 569 12.52 5.63 -10.00
CA LEU A 569 11.64 6.28 -10.98
C LEU A 569 12.22 6.20 -12.40
N ALA A 570 13.53 6.46 -12.54
CA ALA A 570 14.21 6.51 -13.83
C ALA A 570 14.25 5.13 -14.52
N SER A 571 14.55 4.06 -13.78
CA SER A 571 14.59 2.70 -14.35
C SER A 571 13.22 2.27 -14.85
N GLN A 572 12.13 2.71 -14.19
CA GLN A 572 10.77 2.44 -14.62
C GLN A 572 10.36 3.30 -15.83
N ALA A 573 10.66 4.60 -15.80
CA ALA A 573 10.27 5.54 -16.86
C ALA A 573 10.94 5.24 -18.21
N LEU A 574 12.15 4.67 -18.19
CA LEU A 574 12.88 4.26 -19.40
C LEU A 574 12.35 2.98 -20.04
N ARG A 575 11.43 2.25 -19.40
CA ARG A 575 10.90 1.00 -19.97
C ARG A 575 10.00 1.28 -21.17
N PRO A 576 10.09 0.47 -22.24
CA PRO A 576 9.18 0.55 -23.37
C PRO A 576 7.71 0.48 -22.93
N GLY A 577 6.86 1.30 -23.56
CA GLY A 577 5.43 1.37 -23.27
C GLY A 577 5.08 2.03 -21.93
N VAL A 578 6.03 2.54 -21.15
CA VAL A 578 5.76 3.35 -19.96
C VAL A 578 5.70 4.82 -20.34
N GLY A 579 4.61 5.48 -19.95
CA GLY A 579 4.36 6.90 -20.16
C GLY A 579 4.75 7.73 -18.95
N VAL A 580 4.13 7.48 -17.80
CA VAL A 580 4.30 8.27 -16.57
C VAL A 580 4.55 7.36 -15.38
N VAL A 581 5.49 7.72 -14.51
CA VAL A 581 5.79 7.00 -13.27
C VAL A 581 5.62 7.93 -12.07
N GLY A 582 4.79 7.54 -11.12
CA GLY A 582 4.63 8.25 -9.85
C GLY A 582 5.12 7.45 -8.65
N ALA A 583 5.34 8.16 -7.56
CA ALA A 583 5.92 7.64 -6.33
C ALA A 583 4.89 7.40 -5.22
N ARG A 584 5.32 6.75 -4.13
CA ARG A 584 4.58 6.70 -2.86
C ARG A 584 4.81 7.97 -2.08
N ILE A 585 3.74 8.72 -1.80
CA ILE A 585 3.80 9.99 -1.08
C ILE A 585 3.06 9.86 0.24
N VAL A 586 3.77 10.14 1.33
CA VAL A 586 3.22 10.13 2.69
C VAL A 586 3.32 11.50 3.35
N SER A 587 2.52 11.72 4.37
CA SER A 587 2.65 12.86 5.27
C SER A 587 3.84 12.67 6.21
N PRO A 588 4.31 13.73 6.90
CA PRO A 588 5.31 13.59 7.95
C PRO A 588 4.83 12.72 9.12
N SER A 589 3.51 12.56 9.29
CA SER A 589 2.91 11.65 10.27
C SER A 589 2.85 10.19 9.82
N GLY A 590 3.31 9.87 8.61
CA GLY A 590 3.31 8.50 8.08
C GLY A 590 1.97 8.04 7.50
N GLN A 591 1.04 8.97 7.26
CA GLN A 591 -0.21 8.66 6.56
C GLN A 591 0.02 8.72 5.05
N VAL A 592 -0.55 7.78 4.30
CA VAL A 592 -0.54 7.83 2.84
C VAL A 592 -1.30 9.07 2.40
N LEU A 593 -0.66 9.85 1.52
CA LEU A 593 -1.31 10.93 0.80
C LEU A 593 -1.66 10.46 -0.61
N GLU A 594 -0.72 9.78 -1.28
CA GLU A 594 -0.87 9.28 -2.64
C GLU A 594 -0.14 7.94 -2.81
N ALA A 595 -0.84 6.95 -3.35
CA ALA A 595 -0.34 5.62 -3.66
C ALA A 595 -0.97 5.11 -4.97
N GLY A 596 -0.92 5.96 -5.99
CA GLY A 596 -1.71 5.83 -7.21
C GLY A 596 -3.11 6.44 -7.09
N LEU A 597 -3.61 6.99 -8.19
CA LEU A 597 -4.94 7.59 -8.29
C LEU A 597 -5.85 6.72 -9.15
N ARG A 598 -7.15 6.71 -8.80
CA ARG A 598 -8.20 5.97 -9.49
C ARG A 598 -9.34 6.89 -9.87
N PHE A 599 -10.28 6.38 -10.66
CA PHE A 599 -11.52 7.08 -10.99
C PHE A 599 -12.73 6.28 -10.54
N ASP A 600 -13.78 6.97 -10.12
CA ASP A 600 -15.12 6.36 -10.03
C ASP A 600 -15.86 6.41 -11.38
N ALA A 601 -17.07 5.85 -11.41
CA ALA A 601 -17.90 5.79 -12.61
C ALA A 601 -18.25 7.19 -13.17
N GLU A 602 -18.25 8.23 -12.33
CA GLU A 602 -18.52 9.62 -12.73
C GLU A 602 -17.26 10.40 -13.12
N GLY A 603 -16.07 9.78 -13.08
CA GLY A 603 -14.81 10.41 -13.41
C GLY A 603 -14.25 11.30 -12.31
N ARG A 604 -14.65 11.12 -11.04
CA ARG A 604 -14.00 11.78 -9.91
C ARG A 604 -12.74 11.03 -9.52
N VAL A 605 -11.69 11.77 -9.20
CA VAL A 605 -10.40 11.21 -8.77
C VAL A 605 -10.50 10.69 -7.34
N LEU A 606 -10.19 9.40 -7.16
CA LEU A 606 -10.17 8.69 -5.89
C LEU A 606 -8.75 8.44 -5.40
N ARG A 607 -8.59 8.39 -4.08
CA ARG A 607 -7.34 8.07 -3.37
C ARG A 607 -7.54 6.89 -2.42
N PRO A 608 -7.39 5.64 -2.89
CA PRO A 608 -7.81 4.44 -2.14
C PRO A 608 -7.17 4.28 -0.75
N PHE A 609 -5.98 4.87 -0.53
CA PHE A 609 -5.23 4.74 0.71
C PHE A 609 -5.11 6.04 1.51
N ALA A 610 -5.65 7.16 1.02
CA ALA A 610 -5.43 8.45 1.65
C ALA A 610 -5.91 8.48 3.11
N GLY A 611 -5.08 9.02 4.00
CA GLY A 611 -5.34 9.12 5.44
C GLY A 611 -5.01 7.86 6.26
N LEU A 612 -4.79 6.73 5.60
CA LEU A 612 -4.39 5.47 6.25
C LEU A 612 -2.89 5.45 6.53
N PHE A 613 -2.45 4.70 7.54
CA PHE A 613 -1.04 4.58 7.87
C PHE A 613 -0.26 3.74 6.87
N ASP A 614 1.00 4.06 6.63
CA ASP A 614 1.81 3.41 5.62
C ASP A 614 2.88 2.46 6.21
N PRO A 615 2.89 1.16 5.89
CA PRO A 615 2.02 0.49 4.94
C PRO A 615 0.64 0.13 5.51
N THR A 616 -0.35 0.00 4.64
CA THR A 616 -1.67 -0.59 4.95
C THR A 616 -1.97 -1.69 3.94
N LEU A 617 -2.68 -2.73 4.38
CA LEU A 617 -3.28 -3.80 3.57
C LEU A 617 -4.80 -3.76 3.77
N GLY A 618 -5.55 -3.78 2.67
CA GLY A 618 -7.02 -3.84 2.72
C GLY A 618 -7.60 -4.55 1.50
N ALA A 619 -8.86 -4.26 1.21
CA ALA A 619 -9.59 -4.93 0.13
C ALA A 619 -8.99 -4.74 -1.27
N PHE A 620 -8.11 -3.76 -1.48
CA PHE A 620 -7.45 -3.48 -2.77
C PHE A 620 -5.95 -3.84 -2.78
N GLY A 621 -5.51 -4.66 -1.84
CA GLY A 621 -4.10 -4.97 -1.63
C GLY A 621 -3.40 -3.92 -0.76
N GLY A 622 -2.06 -3.92 -0.79
CA GLY A 622 -1.26 -3.09 0.12
C GLY A 622 -0.81 -1.76 -0.48
N SER A 623 -0.76 -0.65 0.28
CA SER A 623 -0.29 0.68 -0.19
C SER A 623 1.13 0.66 -0.80
N HIS A 624 1.93 -0.35 -0.44
CA HIS A 624 3.32 -0.51 -0.81
C HIS A 624 3.53 -1.47 -2.00
N TRP A 625 2.46 -1.94 -2.65
CA TRP A 625 2.56 -2.84 -3.82
C TRP A 625 2.67 -2.05 -5.12
N PRO A 626 3.59 -2.40 -6.04
CA PRO A 626 3.68 -1.75 -7.34
C PRO A 626 2.47 -2.12 -8.18
N ARG A 627 1.99 -1.20 -9.00
CA ARG A 627 0.88 -1.47 -9.92
C ARG A 627 0.81 -0.47 -11.07
N ASP A 628 0.20 -0.91 -12.15
CA ASP A 628 -0.34 -0.05 -13.19
C ASP A 628 -1.53 0.71 -12.58
N VAL A 629 -1.58 2.02 -12.76
CA VAL A 629 -2.63 2.90 -12.26
C VAL A 629 -3.18 3.72 -13.41
N ARG A 630 -4.36 4.31 -13.23
CA ARG A 630 -4.88 5.23 -14.25
C ARG A 630 -4.19 6.58 -14.23
N ALA A 631 -3.79 7.05 -13.05
CA ALA A 631 -3.14 8.34 -12.91
C ALA A 631 -2.22 8.41 -11.70
N VAL A 632 -1.29 9.34 -11.78
CA VAL A 632 -0.49 9.88 -10.68
C VAL A 632 -0.61 11.40 -10.73
N SER A 633 -0.37 12.10 -9.62
CA SER A 633 -0.42 13.56 -9.61
C SER A 633 0.95 14.17 -9.98
N SER A 634 0.97 15.49 -10.20
CA SER A 634 2.22 16.23 -10.36
C SER A 634 3.03 16.37 -9.05
N ALA A 635 2.54 15.81 -7.93
CA ALA A 635 3.31 15.81 -6.68
C ALA A 635 4.65 15.05 -6.86
N CYS A 636 4.66 14.02 -7.71
CA CYS A 636 5.86 13.40 -8.25
C CYS A 636 5.50 12.59 -9.50
N ALA A 637 5.92 13.08 -10.69
CA ALA A 637 5.65 12.43 -11.97
C ALA A 637 6.90 12.46 -12.87
N MET A 638 7.47 11.28 -13.15
CA MET A 638 8.61 11.11 -14.05
C MET A 638 8.18 10.59 -15.41
N ILE A 639 8.70 11.21 -16.47
CA ILE A 639 8.27 11.02 -17.86
C ILE A 639 9.48 11.13 -18.78
N ARG A 640 9.55 10.31 -19.84
CA ARG A 640 10.55 10.52 -20.90
C ARG A 640 10.24 11.82 -21.65
N ARG A 641 11.26 12.62 -21.94
CA ARG A 641 11.10 13.86 -22.71
C ARG A 641 10.34 13.63 -24.01
N GLU A 642 10.78 12.65 -24.80
CA GLU A 642 10.17 12.31 -26.10
C GLU A 642 8.66 12.02 -25.97
N VAL A 643 8.26 11.35 -24.89
CA VAL A 643 6.86 11.02 -24.61
C VAL A 643 6.11 12.30 -24.26
N LEU A 644 6.62 13.10 -23.33
CA LEU A 644 5.99 14.35 -22.92
C LEU A 644 5.80 15.32 -24.09
N GLU A 645 6.81 15.44 -24.94
CA GLU A 645 6.78 16.27 -26.14
C GLU A 645 5.79 15.73 -27.17
N SER A 646 5.72 14.39 -27.37
CA SER A 646 4.73 13.76 -28.26
C SER A 646 3.28 13.96 -27.80
N LEU A 647 3.06 14.10 -26.49
CA LEU A 647 1.76 14.40 -25.92
C LEU A 647 1.43 15.90 -26.01
N GLY A 648 2.40 16.78 -26.31
CA GLY A 648 2.22 18.23 -26.39
C GLY A 648 2.46 18.97 -25.06
N GLY A 649 3.16 18.36 -24.10
CA GLY A 649 3.40 18.94 -22.78
C GLY A 649 2.15 18.96 -21.90
N TRP A 650 2.08 19.91 -20.96
CA TRP A 650 0.91 20.08 -20.08
C TRP A 650 -0.13 21.02 -20.72
N ASP A 651 -1.41 20.69 -20.55
CA ASP A 651 -2.49 21.62 -20.87
C ASP A 651 -2.47 22.78 -19.88
N ALA A 652 -2.15 23.98 -20.38
CA ALA A 652 -2.02 25.20 -19.60
C ALA A 652 -3.36 25.69 -19.01
N ALA A 653 -4.50 25.14 -19.45
CA ALA A 653 -5.79 25.50 -18.90
C ALA A 653 -6.07 24.89 -17.52
N PHE A 654 -5.33 23.85 -17.12
CA PHE A 654 -5.45 23.30 -15.77
C PHE A 654 -4.68 24.14 -14.75
N THR A 655 -5.41 24.57 -13.72
CA THR A 655 -4.88 25.46 -12.67
C THR A 655 -4.34 24.70 -11.45
N SER A 656 -4.74 23.43 -11.28
CA SER A 656 -4.32 22.54 -10.20
C SER A 656 -3.24 21.55 -10.66
N ASP A 657 -2.19 21.39 -9.84
CA ASP A 657 -1.10 20.44 -10.07
C ASP A 657 -1.59 18.98 -10.13
N GLU A 658 -2.58 18.62 -9.31
CA GLU A 658 -3.19 17.31 -9.38
C GLU A 658 -3.92 17.12 -10.70
N ALA A 659 -4.80 18.05 -11.06
CA ALA A 659 -5.62 17.91 -12.25
C ALA A 659 -4.78 17.86 -13.52
N ARG A 660 -3.72 18.68 -13.58
CA ARG A 660 -2.74 18.67 -14.66
C ARG A 660 -2.01 17.33 -14.78
N GLY A 661 -1.56 16.75 -13.66
CA GLY A 661 -0.86 15.46 -13.67
C GLY A 661 -1.79 14.31 -14.08
N VAL A 662 -3.01 14.33 -13.56
CA VAL A 662 -4.05 13.36 -13.89
C VAL A 662 -4.44 13.42 -15.36
N GLU A 663 -4.65 14.62 -15.91
CA GLU A 663 -5.01 14.78 -17.33
C GLU A 663 -3.90 14.28 -18.27
N LEU A 664 -2.64 14.57 -17.95
CA LEU A 664 -1.51 14.05 -18.73
C LEU A 664 -1.47 12.50 -18.72
N CYS A 665 -1.79 11.88 -17.59
CA CYS A 665 -1.89 10.42 -17.48
C CYS A 665 -3.01 9.84 -18.36
N LEU A 666 -4.15 10.54 -18.47
CA LEU A 666 -5.24 10.14 -19.36
C LEU A 666 -4.81 10.21 -20.83
N ARG A 667 -4.16 11.30 -21.27
CA ARG A 667 -3.58 11.40 -22.62
C ARG A 667 -2.52 10.33 -22.90
N ALA A 668 -1.64 10.05 -21.93
CA ALA A 668 -0.67 8.97 -22.06
C ALA A 668 -1.36 7.61 -22.27
N SER A 669 -2.44 7.34 -21.54
CA SER A 669 -3.23 6.11 -21.68
C SER A 669 -3.92 6.02 -23.04
N GLU A 670 -4.49 7.12 -23.56
CA GLU A 670 -5.07 7.20 -24.91
C GLU A 670 -4.02 6.91 -26.01
N ALA A 671 -2.76 7.29 -25.78
CA ALA A 671 -1.63 6.97 -26.65
C ALA A 671 -1.11 5.53 -26.48
N GLY A 672 -1.79 4.68 -25.69
CA GLY A 672 -1.39 3.29 -25.44
C GLY A 672 -0.22 3.13 -24.47
N LEU A 673 0.15 4.17 -23.73
CA LEU A 673 1.21 4.14 -22.73
C LEU A 673 0.66 3.82 -21.34
N ARG A 674 1.44 3.07 -20.56
CA ARG A 674 1.09 2.69 -19.18
C ARG A 674 1.51 3.77 -18.20
N VAL A 675 0.71 3.96 -17.16
CA VAL A 675 1.05 4.80 -16.01
C VAL A 675 1.33 3.89 -14.82
N LEU A 676 2.50 4.07 -14.21
CA LEU A 676 3.00 3.18 -13.16
C LEU A 676 3.06 3.90 -11.81
N TYR A 677 2.65 3.18 -10.78
CA TYR A 677 2.93 3.53 -9.40
C TYR A 677 4.12 2.71 -8.89
N ALA A 678 5.22 3.39 -8.58
CA ALA A 678 6.47 2.82 -8.09
C ALA A 678 6.63 3.08 -6.58
N PRO A 679 6.12 2.19 -5.70
CA PRO A 679 6.05 2.41 -4.25
C PRO A 679 7.40 2.43 -3.55
N HIS A 680 8.45 1.97 -4.21
CA HIS A 680 9.81 1.94 -3.69
C HIS A 680 10.53 3.29 -3.86
N ALA A 681 10.01 4.17 -4.72
CA ALA A 681 10.31 5.60 -4.66
C ALA A 681 9.37 6.22 -3.61
N ARG A 682 9.89 6.49 -2.41
CA ARG A 682 9.11 7.03 -1.30
C ARG A 682 9.47 8.48 -1.05
N LEU A 683 8.46 9.34 -0.98
CA LEU A 683 8.58 10.76 -0.68
C LEU A 683 7.68 11.16 0.50
N VAL A 684 8.11 12.19 1.22
CA VAL A 684 7.37 12.83 2.31
C VAL A 684 6.98 14.23 1.84
N ARG A 685 5.69 14.57 1.88
CA ARG A 685 5.21 15.92 1.55
C ARG A 685 5.03 16.74 2.83
N THR A 686 5.82 17.81 2.99
CA THR A 686 5.87 18.64 4.20
C THR A 686 4.88 19.80 4.19
N ARG A 687 4.51 20.29 3.01
CA ARG A 687 3.55 21.37 2.84
C ARG A 687 2.11 20.83 2.86
N SER A 688 1.23 21.52 3.59
CA SER A 688 -0.21 21.20 3.55
C SER A 688 -0.81 21.74 2.27
N ARG A 689 -1.64 20.93 1.62
CA ARG A 689 -2.38 21.35 0.44
C ARG A 689 -3.42 22.41 0.82
N GLU A 690 -3.31 23.62 0.27
CA GLU A 690 -4.43 24.54 0.21
C GLU A 690 -5.35 24.11 -0.94
N GLY A 691 -6.61 23.80 -0.65
CA GLY A 691 -7.65 23.56 -1.65
C GLY A 691 -7.85 22.11 -2.07
N ALA A 692 -8.93 21.49 -1.56
CA ALA A 692 -9.57 20.36 -2.21
C ALA A 692 -10.09 20.82 -3.60
N LEU A 693 -10.16 19.89 -4.57
CA LEU A 693 -10.78 20.06 -5.90
C LEU A 693 -12.28 20.48 -5.88
N ALA A 694 -12.81 20.92 -4.75
CA ALA A 694 -14.19 21.29 -4.56
C ALA A 694 -14.54 22.52 -5.41
N VAL A 695 -15.27 22.25 -6.50
CA VAL A 695 -15.88 23.20 -7.44
C VAL A 695 -14.86 24.05 -8.22
N SER A 696 -13.76 23.45 -8.64
CA SER A 696 -12.82 24.09 -9.58
C SER A 696 -13.23 23.84 -11.05
N HIS A 697 -12.96 24.79 -11.93
CA HIS A 697 -13.05 24.66 -13.39
C HIS A 697 -12.38 23.35 -13.88
N ASP A 698 -11.26 22.98 -13.25
CA ASP A 698 -10.48 21.78 -13.55
C ASP A 698 -11.26 20.48 -13.36
N ALA A 699 -12.18 20.40 -12.40
CA ALA A 699 -12.97 19.20 -12.17
C ALA A 699 -13.90 18.88 -13.36
N THR A 700 -14.44 19.91 -14.02
CA THR A 700 -15.29 19.73 -15.21
C THR A 700 -14.44 19.27 -16.39
N ARG A 701 -13.29 19.92 -16.62
CA ARG A 701 -12.35 19.52 -17.69
C ARG A 701 -11.80 18.11 -17.50
N LEU A 702 -11.49 17.72 -16.26
CA LEU A 702 -11.06 16.35 -15.94
C LEU A 702 -12.13 15.32 -16.29
N ARG A 703 -13.40 15.61 -16.01
CA ARG A 703 -14.50 14.71 -16.41
C ARG A 703 -14.59 14.59 -17.92
N GLU A 704 -14.46 15.69 -18.67
CA GLU A 704 -14.43 15.64 -20.14
C GLU A 704 -13.25 14.80 -20.65
N ALA A 705 -12.07 14.96 -20.07
CA ALA A 705 -10.90 14.13 -20.39
C ALA A 705 -11.14 12.65 -20.06
N TRP A 706 -11.77 12.36 -18.93
CA TRP A 706 -12.15 11.00 -18.54
C TRP A 706 -13.13 10.35 -19.52
N VAL A 707 -14.11 11.11 -20.01
CA VAL A 707 -15.06 10.64 -21.02
C VAL A 707 -14.35 10.33 -22.34
N ARG A 708 -13.43 11.19 -22.78
CA ARG A 708 -12.63 10.96 -24.00
C ARG A 708 -11.75 9.70 -23.87
N ALA A 709 -11.19 9.46 -22.69
CA ALA A 709 -10.38 8.29 -22.38
C ALA A 709 -11.16 6.97 -22.22
N GLY A 710 -12.47 6.96 -22.54
CA GLY A 710 -13.27 5.75 -22.64
C GLY A 710 -13.95 5.27 -21.34
N ARG A 711 -13.93 6.06 -20.25
CA ARG A 711 -14.61 5.78 -18.96
C ARG A 711 -14.32 4.43 -18.29
N THR A 712 -13.26 3.73 -18.69
CA THR A 712 -12.84 2.48 -18.06
C THR A 712 -11.67 2.78 -17.14
N ASP A 713 -11.65 2.28 -15.90
CA ASP A 713 -10.44 2.31 -15.06
C ASP A 713 -9.93 0.88 -14.91
N ALA A 714 -8.92 0.48 -15.68
CA ALA A 714 -8.31 -0.85 -15.56
C ALA A 714 -7.68 -1.07 -14.17
N SER A 715 -7.31 0.00 -13.48
CA SER A 715 -6.81 -0.06 -12.11
C SER A 715 -7.92 0.05 -11.05
N GLY A 716 -9.15 0.38 -11.47
CA GLY A 716 -10.31 0.61 -10.62
C GLY A 716 -11.18 -0.64 -10.46
N HIS A 717 -11.84 -0.74 -9.31
CA HIS A 717 -12.86 -1.76 -9.07
C HIS A 717 -14.24 -1.07 -9.17
N PRO A 718 -15.20 -1.56 -9.97
CA PRO A 718 -16.48 -0.85 -10.16
C PRO A 718 -17.35 -0.78 -8.90
N ARG A 719 -16.98 -1.49 -7.83
CA ARG A 719 -17.61 -1.42 -6.49
C ARG A 719 -16.79 -0.64 -5.45
N LEU A 720 -15.93 0.29 -5.89
CA LEU A 720 -15.09 1.12 -5.00
C LEU A 720 -15.91 1.86 -3.94
N ASP A 721 -17.15 2.25 -4.24
CA ASP A 721 -18.05 2.97 -3.32
C ASP A 721 -18.46 2.16 -2.07
N PHE A 722 -18.31 0.84 -2.09
CA PHE A 722 -18.69 -0.04 -0.97
C PHE A 722 -17.60 -0.20 0.09
N VAL A 723 -16.35 0.10 -0.24
CA VAL A 723 -15.24 0.01 0.71
C VAL A 723 -15.01 1.41 1.24
N GLN A 724 -15.57 1.67 2.42
CA GLN A 724 -15.48 2.93 3.15
C GLN A 724 -14.09 3.55 2.98
N THR A 725 -14.03 4.66 2.24
CA THR A 725 -12.97 5.64 2.43
C THR A 725 -13.22 6.22 3.83
N PRO A 726 -12.22 6.21 4.72
CA PRO A 726 -12.39 6.65 6.11
C PRO A 726 -12.91 8.09 6.23
#